data_AF-A0A7J6LCV3-F1
#
_entry.id   AF-A0A7J6LCV3-F1
#
_cell.length_a   1.000
_cell.length_b   1.000
_cell.length_c   1.000
_cell.angle_alpha   90.00
_cell.angle_beta   90.00
_cell.angle_gamma   90.00
#
_symmetry.space_group_name_H-M   'P 1'
#
loop_
_entity.id
_entity.type
_entity.pdbx_description
1 polymer ?
#
loop_
_entity_poly.entity_id
_entity_poly.type
_entity_poly.pdbx_seq_one_letter_code
_entity_poly.pdbx_strand_id
1 'polypeptide(L)'
;MVYTFSSDQVMHQVMHQAIVTAVTCALAGIPALFPIPHRYIQFYLLEPPIWAGFNTILDFKASLLFFLRGIVGTWLATGLGCLLHLVVSSICAALDVGYFHIWAMVIALPLTYFIALSHPDAGCKLSEVINYVTAIISLYVPIAIEITGHPYLEGLWNAILVSYGLTCGFLPVFILHLLNWLPTPTSNPLQKFNSATADYFDVLSAYVVSGAENLYTIDNHHVDYDRSLTAASAYLKDDRLRSIIWRMASALYSLRKSITAGTYDELIVEGLWRPVSANLLELRSQNRAVLRVASGRASAAAGGVPNLMATAVKCKESFNEASMAMQKSIKMGEMKSLDTEGITRFQFAIESILRYAELAEEYSLAMAKLRKRQLADDDEEIQWWQSLRLWWEEFTSWAKTWWSRPFFKDDGSSTAEHLLFPLKASLATTIAIIILFPWGKVNASVDRKFLWIYLASSYCVLPVAGACLLKLGRRLVGLTGALIYGLICVEANPFNHAAFFLELIILGFIGGFVKATALSYAGSVFILTWTIVAFTPSVALGEPQADILWGLGWRCALNLVGMSIAFIFSCVFFPVYAISRLQRVSALALGCAANKIQDAVQQLANVGLALDAELVLIDEREGVGRELSAISNRRASLLGDAEAEVSVFGKLFMKGSCTRCFQVQPFIGQITTAALSAYGATTACALKEGTSHDLLVALAPHLRDLGIALGRSGERMFAGLANGEDSRRIWLNDDVHVEMLRCLDAFEETRRCMLGAAAAAAAAAAAGGGGGAAAAGGGGESTSRDETEALSDDNAADASSLSYALYSLHLFIEEWNSIETFLFGDDHDTVREVELHTRAVPQLSSSPTSVADVETCDGFRV
;
A
#
# COMPACT_ATOMS: atom_id res chain seq x y z
N MET A 1 -2.08 6.95 3.46
CA MET A 1 -1.15 7.14 2.32
C MET A 1 -0.58 8.54 2.36
N VAL A 2 0.59 8.71 2.97
CA VAL A 2 1.38 9.95 2.95
C VAL A 2 2.53 9.70 1.98
N TYR A 3 2.43 10.28 0.79
CA TYR A 3 3.50 10.24 -0.21
C TYR A 3 4.35 11.51 -0.02
N THR A 4 5.64 11.38 0.27
CA THR A 4 6.58 12.48 0.04
C THR A 4 6.95 12.45 -1.42
N PHE A 5 6.81 13.59 -2.11
CA PHE A 5 6.92 13.68 -3.55
C PHE A 5 8.08 14.59 -3.96
N SER A 6 8.74 14.30 -5.08
CA SER A 6 9.70 15.21 -5.71
C SER A 6 8.99 16.52 -6.16
N SER A 7 9.60 17.67 -5.84
CA SER A 7 8.92 18.97 -5.72
C SER A 7 8.26 19.49 -7.00
N ASP A 8 8.89 19.33 -8.17
CA ASP A 8 8.52 20.16 -9.33
C ASP A 8 7.36 19.59 -10.14
N GLN A 9 7.32 18.28 -10.38
CA GLN A 9 6.20 17.65 -11.11
C GLN A 9 4.91 17.65 -10.29
N VAL A 10 5.02 17.57 -8.96
CA VAL A 10 3.84 17.61 -8.09
C VAL A 10 3.28 19.01 -7.97
N MET A 11 4.12 20.04 -7.91
CA MET A 11 3.62 21.41 -7.93
C MET A 11 2.83 21.71 -9.21
N HIS A 12 3.28 21.20 -10.36
CA HIS A 12 2.52 21.28 -11.62
C HIS A 12 1.18 20.54 -11.58
N GLN A 13 1.13 19.33 -11.04
CA GLN A 13 -0.13 18.58 -10.93
C GLN A 13 -1.12 19.21 -9.95
N VAL A 14 -0.61 19.69 -8.81
CA VAL A 14 -1.39 20.40 -7.80
C VAL A 14 -1.95 21.70 -8.39
N MET A 15 -1.14 22.45 -9.14
CA MET A 15 -1.57 23.65 -9.86
C MET A 15 -2.65 23.36 -10.90
N HIS A 16 -2.48 22.32 -11.72
CA HIS A 16 -3.52 21.93 -12.69
C HIS A 16 -4.83 21.54 -11.98
N GLN A 17 -4.75 20.79 -10.87
CA GLN A 17 -5.93 20.39 -10.11
C GLN A 17 -6.66 21.62 -9.55
N ALA A 18 -5.92 22.60 -9.06
CA ALA A 18 -6.45 23.88 -8.58
C ALA A 18 -7.17 24.65 -9.70
N ILE A 19 -6.52 24.85 -10.85
CA ILE A 19 -7.08 25.58 -11.99
C ILE A 19 -8.34 24.90 -12.52
N VAL A 20 -8.31 23.58 -12.73
CA VAL A 20 -9.46 22.84 -13.25
C VAL A 20 -10.62 22.87 -12.26
N THR A 21 -10.35 22.74 -10.96
CA THR A 21 -11.39 22.85 -9.94
C THR A 21 -11.98 24.28 -9.89
N ALA A 22 -11.18 25.32 -10.09
CA ALA A 22 -11.67 26.69 -10.18
C ALA A 22 -12.60 26.90 -11.37
N VAL A 23 -12.18 26.48 -12.58
CA VAL A 23 -12.97 26.61 -13.81
C VAL A 23 -14.28 25.85 -13.73
N THR A 24 -14.26 24.62 -13.22
CA THR A 24 -15.45 23.77 -13.08
C THR A 24 -16.45 24.34 -12.07
N CYS A 25 -15.99 24.83 -10.91
CA CYS A 25 -16.85 25.50 -9.94
C CYS A 25 -17.46 26.77 -10.52
N ALA A 26 -16.70 27.54 -11.30
CA ALA A 26 -17.18 28.74 -11.98
C ALA A 26 -18.28 28.40 -13.00
N LEU A 27 -18.03 27.43 -13.88
CA LEU A 27 -18.99 26.97 -14.89
C LEU A 27 -20.29 26.49 -14.23
N ALA A 28 -20.17 25.72 -13.15
CA ALA A 28 -21.31 25.21 -12.42
C ALA A 28 -22.06 26.30 -11.64
N GLY A 29 -21.41 27.42 -11.30
CA GLY A 29 -22.00 28.57 -10.62
C GLY A 29 -22.73 29.54 -11.54
N ILE A 30 -22.52 29.47 -12.86
CA ILE A 30 -23.15 30.37 -13.85
C ILE A 30 -24.68 30.42 -13.72
N PRO A 31 -25.42 29.31 -13.57
CA PRO A 31 -26.87 29.35 -13.44
C PRO A 31 -27.38 30.16 -12.24
N ALA A 32 -26.58 30.29 -11.18
CA ALA A 32 -26.92 31.08 -9.99
C ALA A 32 -26.80 32.60 -10.22
N LEU A 33 -26.17 33.04 -11.31
CA LEU A 33 -26.05 34.45 -11.68
C LEU A 33 -27.26 34.98 -12.46
N PHE A 34 -28.10 34.09 -12.98
CA PHE A 34 -29.29 34.49 -13.72
C PHE A 34 -30.48 34.64 -12.75
N PRO A 35 -31.28 35.71 -12.88
CA PRO A 35 -32.48 35.89 -12.07
C PRO A 35 -33.52 34.86 -12.46
N ILE A 36 -33.57 33.74 -11.75
CA ILE A 36 -34.60 32.72 -11.93
C ILE A 36 -35.78 33.09 -11.00
N PRO A 37 -36.95 33.43 -11.54
CA PRO A 37 -38.09 33.97 -10.77
C PRO A 37 -38.74 32.93 -9.84
N HIS A 38 -38.40 31.66 -9.98
CA HIS A 38 -38.91 30.58 -9.16
C HIS A 38 -37.98 30.28 -7.98
N ARG A 39 -38.46 30.54 -6.76
CA ARG A 39 -37.81 30.16 -5.48
C ARG A 39 -37.39 28.69 -5.43
N TYR A 40 -38.05 27.82 -6.21
CA TYR A 40 -37.80 26.39 -6.33
C TYR A 40 -36.39 26.07 -6.84
N ILE A 41 -35.93 26.81 -7.86
CA ILE A 41 -34.68 26.53 -8.56
C ILE A 41 -33.51 27.10 -7.75
N GLN A 42 -33.69 28.24 -7.08
CA GLN A 42 -32.66 28.91 -6.28
C GLN A 42 -32.07 28.03 -5.16
N PHE A 43 -32.88 27.16 -4.54
CA PHE A 43 -32.40 26.23 -3.51
C PHE A 43 -31.58 25.06 -4.07
N TYR A 44 -31.81 24.63 -5.31
CA TYR A 44 -31.04 23.53 -5.91
C TYR A 44 -29.89 24.04 -6.80
N LEU A 45 -29.87 25.33 -7.17
CA LEU A 45 -28.77 25.98 -7.92
C LEU A 45 -27.41 25.98 -7.20
N LEU A 46 -27.40 25.58 -5.93
CA LEU A 46 -26.20 25.41 -5.11
C LEU A 46 -25.56 24.03 -5.24
N GLU A 47 -26.28 23.03 -5.76
CA GLU A 47 -25.76 21.67 -5.95
C GLU A 47 -24.71 21.57 -7.05
N PRO A 48 -24.81 22.29 -8.18
CA PRO A 48 -23.85 22.12 -9.26
C PRO A 48 -22.40 22.45 -8.88
N PRO A 49 -22.07 23.59 -8.23
CA PRO A 49 -20.68 23.87 -7.81
C PRO A 49 -20.13 22.83 -6.83
N ILE A 50 -21.00 22.29 -5.96
CA ILE A 50 -20.65 21.24 -5.01
C ILE A 50 -20.25 19.97 -5.75
N TRP A 51 -21.11 19.46 -6.63
CA TRP A 51 -20.87 18.22 -7.36
C TRP A 51 -19.75 18.34 -8.39
N ALA A 52 -19.60 19.51 -9.01
CA ALA A 52 -18.45 19.83 -9.85
C ALA A 52 -17.16 19.76 -9.02
N GLY A 53 -17.15 20.43 -7.86
CA GLY A 53 -16.06 20.43 -6.90
C GLY A 53 -15.74 19.04 -6.33
N PHE A 54 -16.66 18.09 -6.27
CA PHE A 54 -16.37 16.69 -5.92
C PHE A 54 -15.80 15.90 -7.11
N ASN A 55 -16.40 16.03 -8.30
CA ASN A 55 -16.07 15.24 -9.49
C ASN A 55 -14.78 15.69 -10.20
N THR A 56 -14.24 16.86 -9.88
CA THR A 56 -12.94 17.31 -10.39
C THR A 56 -11.80 16.47 -9.84
N ILE A 57 -11.43 15.44 -10.58
CA ILE A 57 -10.29 14.58 -10.30
C ILE A 57 -9.49 14.52 -11.61
N LEU A 58 -8.22 14.89 -11.59
CA LEU A 58 -7.33 14.80 -12.76
C LEU A 58 -6.89 13.35 -13.08
N ASP A 59 -7.82 12.41 -12.94
CA ASP A 59 -7.75 11.04 -13.42
C ASP A 59 -9.02 10.80 -14.23
N PHE A 60 -8.85 10.61 -15.54
CA PHE A 60 -9.96 10.41 -16.46
C PHE A 60 -10.85 9.24 -16.05
N LYS A 61 -10.26 8.11 -15.66
CA LYS A 61 -11.01 6.90 -15.33
C LYS A 61 -11.77 7.07 -14.02
N ALA A 62 -11.14 7.65 -13.01
CA ALA A 62 -11.79 7.91 -11.73
C ALA A 62 -12.94 8.93 -11.87
N SER A 63 -12.71 10.01 -12.62
CA SER A 63 -13.73 11.05 -12.89
C SER A 63 -14.88 10.51 -13.73
N LEU A 64 -14.61 9.72 -14.78
CA LEU A 64 -15.64 9.08 -15.60
C LEU A 64 -16.51 8.12 -14.78
N LEU A 65 -15.90 7.28 -13.93
CA LEU A 65 -16.64 6.36 -13.07
C LEU A 65 -17.48 7.10 -12.03
N PHE A 66 -16.95 8.17 -11.43
CA PHE A 66 -17.71 8.96 -10.47
C PHE A 66 -18.88 9.69 -11.14
N PHE A 67 -18.66 10.26 -12.32
CA PHE A 67 -19.68 10.88 -13.17
C PHE A 67 -20.82 9.92 -13.52
N LEU A 68 -20.50 8.78 -14.14
CA LEU A 68 -21.50 7.80 -14.59
C LEU A 68 -22.29 7.22 -13.43
N ARG A 69 -21.59 6.74 -12.38
CA ARG A 69 -22.23 6.16 -11.19
C ARG A 69 -23.04 7.18 -10.42
N GLY A 70 -22.60 8.44 -10.42
CA GLY A 70 -23.28 9.57 -9.80
C GLY A 70 -24.61 9.86 -10.47
N ILE A 71 -24.63 9.99 -11.81
CA ILE A 71 -25.85 10.22 -12.59
C ILE A 71 -26.83 9.05 -12.40
N VAL A 72 -26.38 7.82 -12.68
CA VAL A 72 -27.25 6.64 -12.57
C VAL A 72 -27.84 6.50 -11.17
N GLY A 73 -27.01 6.67 -10.12
CA GLY A 73 -27.44 6.61 -8.73
C GLY A 73 -28.49 7.68 -8.39
N THR A 74 -28.29 8.91 -8.85
CA THR A 74 -29.21 10.04 -8.60
C THR A 74 -30.57 9.81 -9.23
N TRP A 75 -30.62 9.44 -10.51
CA TRP A 75 -31.88 9.22 -11.23
C TRP A 75 -32.64 8.01 -10.70
N LEU A 76 -31.95 6.90 -10.46
CA LEU A 76 -32.57 5.69 -9.93
C LEU A 76 -33.15 5.93 -8.53
N ALA A 77 -32.39 6.56 -7.63
CA ALA A 77 -32.83 6.82 -6.27
C ALA A 77 -33.96 7.85 -6.20
N THR A 78 -33.91 8.91 -7.02
CA THR A 78 -35.01 9.88 -7.12
C THR A 78 -36.30 9.19 -7.60
N GLY A 79 -36.20 8.32 -8.61
CA GLY A 79 -37.35 7.54 -9.10
C GLY A 79 -37.95 6.63 -8.01
N LEU A 80 -37.10 5.93 -7.25
CA LEU A 80 -37.52 5.12 -6.10
C LEU A 80 -38.17 5.97 -5.00
N GLY A 81 -37.63 7.15 -4.72
CA GLY A 81 -38.18 8.08 -3.73
C GLY A 81 -39.56 8.59 -4.13
N CYS A 82 -39.75 8.98 -5.39
CA CYS A 82 -41.05 9.36 -5.95
C CYS A 82 -42.07 8.22 -5.90
N LEU A 83 -41.64 6.98 -6.21
CA LEU A 83 -42.49 5.79 -6.10
C LEU A 83 -42.92 5.56 -4.64
N LEU A 84 -41.99 5.67 -3.69
CA LEU A 84 -42.30 5.51 -2.27
C LEU A 84 -43.27 6.60 -1.79
N HIS A 85 -43.04 7.85 -2.19
CA HIS A 85 -43.96 8.95 -1.90
C HIS A 85 -45.36 8.65 -2.43
N LEU A 86 -45.50 8.17 -3.66
CA LEU A 86 -46.78 7.75 -4.25
C LEU A 86 -47.48 6.65 -3.43
N VAL A 87 -46.74 5.61 -3.03
CA VAL A 87 -47.28 4.50 -2.23
C VAL A 87 -47.77 5.01 -0.88
N VAL A 88 -46.97 5.79 -0.15
CA VAL A 88 -47.38 6.30 1.17
C VAL A 88 -48.51 7.31 1.05
N SER A 89 -48.49 8.18 0.05
CA SER A 89 -49.56 9.14 -0.22
C SER A 89 -50.88 8.45 -0.54
N SER A 90 -50.87 7.37 -1.33
CA SER A 90 -52.08 6.59 -1.62
C SER A 90 -52.63 5.85 -0.40
N ILE A 91 -51.75 5.31 0.47
CA ILE A 91 -52.16 4.73 1.75
C ILE A 91 -52.79 5.80 2.67
N CYS A 92 -52.17 6.97 2.78
CA CYS A 92 -52.68 8.07 3.62
C CYS A 92 -54.03 8.58 3.10
N ALA A 93 -54.17 8.73 1.77
CA ALA A 93 -55.43 9.12 1.14
C ALA A 93 -56.54 8.08 1.36
N ALA A 94 -56.23 6.78 1.32
CA ALA A 94 -57.20 5.73 1.61
C ALA A 94 -57.68 5.73 3.08
N LEU A 95 -56.88 6.28 3.99
CA LEU A 95 -57.20 6.42 5.42
C LEU A 95 -57.78 7.79 5.79
N ASP A 96 -57.97 8.69 4.81
CA ASP A 96 -58.37 10.09 5.01
C ASP A 96 -57.47 10.86 5.99
N VAL A 97 -56.16 10.61 5.92
CA VAL A 97 -55.15 11.30 6.73
C VAL A 97 -54.13 12.01 5.85
N GLY A 98 -53.57 13.12 6.33
CA GLY A 98 -52.46 13.82 5.69
C GLY A 98 -51.22 12.92 5.53
N TYR A 99 -50.34 13.29 4.59
CA TYR A 99 -49.12 12.53 4.31
C TYR A 99 -48.23 12.38 5.55
N PHE A 100 -47.93 11.14 5.94
CA PHE A 100 -47.07 10.84 7.08
C PHE A 100 -45.60 10.66 6.68
N HIS A 101 -44.85 11.76 6.73
CA HIS A 101 -43.41 11.82 6.44
C HIS A 101 -42.56 10.80 7.21
N ILE A 102 -42.79 10.65 8.52
CA ILE A 102 -42.01 9.73 9.36
C ILE A 102 -42.20 8.27 8.93
N TRP A 103 -43.42 7.87 8.60
CA TRP A 103 -43.69 6.52 8.11
C TRP A 103 -43.01 6.28 6.76
N ALA A 104 -43.01 7.27 5.87
CA ALA A 104 -42.30 7.18 4.60
C ALA A 104 -40.79 6.98 4.80
N MET A 105 -40.16 7.70 5.75
CA MET A 105 -38.74 7.52 6.08
C MET A 105 -38.44 6.13 6.64
N VAL A 106 -39.31 5.58 7.50
CA VAL A 106 -39.15 4.22 8.05
C VAL A 106 -39.28 3.17 6.94
N ILE A 107 -40.25 3.32 6.05
CA ILE A 107 -40.45 2.41 4.90
C ILE A 107 -39.32 2.56 3.86
N ALA A 108 -38.60 3.69 3.85
CA ALA A 108 -37.42 3.89 2.99
C ALA A 108 -36.17 3.12 3.48
N LEU A 109 -36.15 2.59 4.71
CA LEU A 109 -34.98 1.92 5.28
C LEU A 109 -34.50 0.72 4.45
N PRO A 110 -35.37 -0.21 3.98
CA PRO A 110 -34.94 -1.31 3.12
C PRO A 110 -34.36 -0.84 1.77
N LEU A 111 -34.89 0.25 1.21
CA LEU A 111 -34.35 0.85 -0.02
C LEU A 111 -32.99 1.50 0.23
N THR A 112 -32.85 2.19 1.36
CA THR A 112 -31.58 2.78 1.79
C THR A 112 -30.52 1.70 2.02
N TYR A 113 -30.90 0.57 2.63
CA TYR A 113 -30.04 -0.60 2.79
C TYR A 113 -29.60 -1.18 1.44
N PHE A 114 -30.54 -1.34 0.50
CA PHE A 114 -30.23 -1.82 -0.85
C PHE A 114 -29.26 -0.89 -1.58
N ILE A 115 -29.46 0.44 -1.48
CA ILE A 115 -28.54 1.42 -2.06
C ILE A 115 -27.18 1.37 -1.35
N ALA A 116 -27.13 1.20 -0.02
CA ALA A 116 -25.88 1.12 0.74
C ALA A 116 -25.03 -0.11 0.38
N LEU A 117 -25.62 -1.17 -0.17
CA LEU A 117 -24.87 -2.29 -0.77
C LEU A 117 -23.98 -1.84 -1.95
N SER A 118 -24.27 -0.70 -2.60
CA SER A 118 -23.40 -0.15 -3.64
C SER A 118 -22.09 0.44 -3.11
N HIS A 119 -21.83 0.41 -1.80
CA HIS A 119 -20.53 0.77 -1.26
C HIS A 119 -19.45 -0.25 -1.67
N PRO A 120 -18.25 0.18 -2.10
CA PRO A 120 -17.17 -0.72 -2.48
C PRO A 120 -16.85 -1.79 -1.42
N ASP A 121 -16.79 -1.39 -0.14
CA ASP A 121 -16.50 -2.29 0.99
C ASP A 121 -17.61 -3.31 1.31
N ALA A 122 -18.82 -3.15 0.76
CA ALA A 122 -19.83 -4.21 0.85
C ALA A 122 -19.48 -5.40 -0.07
N GLY A 123 -18.51 -5.26 -0.97
CA GLY A 123 -18.10 -6.33 -1.90
C GLY A 123 -19.19 -6.69 -2.92
N CYS A 124 -20.24 -5.88 -3.04
CA CYS A 124 -21.37 -6.14 -3.92
C CYS A 124 -21.12 -5.57 -5.33
N LYS A 125 -21.60 -6.29 -6.35
CA LYS A 125 -21.51 -5.86 -7.75
C LYS A 125 -22.27 -4.56 -8.06
N LEU A 126 -23.20 -4.11 -7.19
CA LEU A 126 -23.88 -2.81 -7.29
C LEU A 126 -22.92 -1.62 -7.24
N SER A 127 -21.77 -1.77 -6.57
CA SER A 127 -20.73 -0.74 -6.48
C SER A 127 -20.10 -0.36 -7.83
N GLU A 128 -20.25 -1.21 -8.85
CA GLU A 128 -19.80 -0.91 -10.20
C GLU A 128 -20.70 0.09 -10.92
N VAL A 129 -21.96 0.20 -10.51
CA VAL A 129 -23.04 0.90 -11.24
C VAL A 129 -23.53 2.15 -10.51
N ILE A 130 -23.61 2.12 -9.18
CA ILE A 130 -24.25 3.17 -8.38
C ILE A 130 -23.24 3.78 -7.41
N ASN A 131 -23.25 5.12 -7.30
CA ASN A 131 -22.60 5.82 -6.21
C ASN A 131 -23.57 5.93 -5.04
N TYR A 132 -23.27 5.23 -3.94
CA TYR A 132 -24.18 5.14 -2.79
C TYR A 132 -24.52 6.51 -2.20
N VAL A 133 -23.60 7.47 -2.20
CA VAL A 133 -23.81 8.76 -1.53
C VAL A 133 -24.81 9.62 -2.28
N THR A 134 -24.63 9.77 -3.59
CA THR A 134 -25.55 10.54 -4.44
C THR A 134 -26.94 9.91 -4.43
N ALA A 135 -26.99 8.57 -4.44
CA ALA A 135 -28.24 7.81 -4.41
C ALA A 135 -28.98 7.97 -3.06
N ILE A 136 -28.32 7.80 -1.91
CA ILE A 136 -28.96 7.96 -0.60
C ILE A 136 -29.48 9.39 -0.39
N ILE A 137 -28.75 10.42 -0.84
CA ILE A 137 -29.21 11.81 -0.77
C ILE A 137 -30.46 12.00 -1.63
N SER A 138 -30.40 11.56 -2.89
CA SER A 138 -31.49 11.74 -3.85
C SER A 138 -32.75 10.95 -3.51
N LEU A 139 -32.63 9.80 -2.82
CA LEU A 139 -33.77 9.00 -2.36
C LEU A 139 -34.70 9.82 -1.45
N TYR A 140 -34.13 10.53 -0.49
CA TYR A 140 -34.90 11.21 0.55
C TYR A 140 -35.43 12.58 0.14
N VAL A 141 -34.96 13.16 -0.95
CA VAL A 141 -35.48 14.45 -1.47
C VAL A 141 -37.01 14.40 -1.64
N PRO A 142 -37.60 13.52 -2.48
CA PRO A 142 -39.05 13.48 -2.66
C PRO A 142 -39.84 12.90 -1.47
N ILE A 143 -39.16 12.31 -0.48
CA ILE A 143 -39.81 11.66 0.68
C ILE A 143 -39.93 12.61 1.87
N ALA A 144 -38.89 13.41 2.12
CA ALA A 144 -38.70 14.14 3.37
C ALA A 144 -38.60 15.66 3.16
N ILE A 145 -38.24 16.11 1.96
CA ILE A 145 -38.09 17.53 1.66
C ILE A 145 -39.40 18.03 1.05
N GLU A 146 -40.01 19.01 1.72
CA GLU A 146 -41.29 19.60 1.35
C GLU A 146 -41.17 21.13 1.35
N ILE A 147 -40.16 21.65 0.64
CA ILE A 147 -39.87 23.10 0.60
C ILE A 147 -40.98 23.84 -0.16
N THR A 148 -41.60 23.18 -1.15
CA THR A 148 -42.47 23.78 -2.15
C THR A 148 -43.86 23.14 -2.21
N GLY A 149 -44.09 22.04 -1.47
CA GLY A 149 -45.33 21.25 -1.52
C GLY A 149 -45.48 20.35 -2.75
N HIS A 150 -44.47 20.30 -3.64
CA HIS A 150 -44.48 19.47 -4.85
C HIS A 150 -43.27 18.49 -4.90
N PRO A 151 -43.36 17.32 -4.25
CA PRO A 151 -42.23 16.40 -4.08
C PRO A 151 -41.66 15.87 -5.39
N TYR A 152 -42.48 15.70 -6.42
CA TYR A 152 -42.05 15.23 -7.74
C TYR A 152 -41.21 16.27 -8.50
N LEU A 153 -41.56 17.55 -8.38
CA LEU A 153 -40.79 18.63 -9.00
C LEU A 153 -39.47 18.84 -8.27
N GLU A 154 -39.46 18.73 -6.94
CA GLU A 154 -38.24 18.79 -6.14
C GLU A 154 -37.28 17.64 -6.50
N GLY A 155 -37.79 16.41 -6.60
CA GLY A 155 -37.00 15.27 -7.07
C GLY A 155 -36.43 15.48 -8.47
N LEU A 156 -37.25 15.98 -9.41
CA LEU A 156 -36.81 16.26 -10.78
C LEU A 156 -35.70 17.32 -10.84
N TRP A 157 -35.85 18.43 -10.12
CA TRP A 157 -34.85 19.51 -10.10
C TRP A 157 -33.54 19.07 -9.45
N ASN A 158 -33.61 18.32 -8.34
CA ASN A 158 -32.43 17.66 -7.75
C ASN A 158 -31.71 16.79 -8.79
N ALA A 159 -32.43 15.89 -9.47
CA ALA A 159 -31.81 15.00 -10.46
C ALA A 159 -31.11 15.76 -11.60
N ILE A 160 -31.74 16.82 -12.11
CA ILE A 160 -31.18 17.67 -13.18
C ILE A 160 -29.93 18.41 -12.69
N LEU A 161 -29.98 19.06 -11.52
CA LEU A 161 -28.92 19.95 -11.05
C LEU A 161 -27.70 19.19 -10.52
N VAL A 162 -27.90 18.03 -9.87
CA VAL A 162 -26.81 17.09 -9.57
C VAL A 162 -26.14 16.61 -10.87
N SER A 163 -26.93 16.21 -11.87
CA SER A 163 -26.39 15.76 -13.16
C SER A 163 -25.60 16.86 -13.88
N TYR A 164 -26.10 18.10 -13.84
CA TYR A 164 -25.42 19.26 -14.39
C TYR A 164 -24.08 19.52 -13.67
N GLY A 165 -24.04 19.51 -12.34
CA GLY A 165 -22.81 19.65 -11.57
C GLY A 165 -21.77 18.57 -11.86
N LEU A 166 -22.18 17.30 -11.91
CA LEU A 166 -21.30 16.19 -12.29
C LEU A 166 -20.76 16.37 -13.72
N THR A 167 -21.59 16.82 -14.65
CA THR A 167 -21.19 17.12 -16.04
C THR A 167 -20.17 18.25 -16.09
N CYS A 168 -20.40 19.34 -15.37
CA CYS A 168 -19.47 20.47 -15.27
C CYS A 168 -18.12 20.03 -14.70
N GLY A 169 -18.08 19.10 -13.74
CA GLY A 169 -16.83 18.55 -13.21
C GLY A 169 -16.10 17.62 -14.18
N PHE A 170 -16.83 16.83 -14.97
CA PHE A 170 -16.25 15.85 -15.91
C PHE A 170 -15.77 16.50 -17.22
N LEU A 171 -16.52 17.48 -17.75
CA LEU A 171 -16.28 18.02 -19.09
C LEU A 171 -14.85 18.60 -19.25
N PRO A 172 -14.29 19.39 -18.31
CA PRO A 172 -12.91 19.86 -18.44
C PRO A 172 -11.87 18.75 -18.36
N VAL A 173 -12.11 17.71 -17.54
CA VAL A 173 -11.25 16.52 -17.47
C VAL A 173 -11.26 15.77 -18.80
N PHE A 174 -12.44 15.63 -19.43
CA PHE A 174 -12.59 15.03 -20.75
C PHE A 174 -11.90 15.84 -21.85
N ILE A 175 -12.04 17.17 -21.85
CA ILE A 175 -11.33 18.04 -22.81
C ILE A 175 -9.81 17.91 -22.63
N LEU A 176 -9.32 17.94 -21.39
CA LEU A 176 -7.89 17.75 -21.11
C LEU A 176 -7.41 16.36 -21.52
N HIS A 177 -8.26 15.34 -21.43
CA HIS A 177 -7.96 14.00 -21.93
C HIS A 177 -7.82 13.99 -23.46
N LEU A 178 -8.79 14.55 -24.19
CA LEU A 178 -8.75 14.63 -25.65
C LEU A 178 -7.55 15.42 -26.18
N LEU A 179 -7.12 16.45 -25.44
CA LEU A 179 -5.96 17.27 -25.80
C LEU A 179 -4.63 16.67 -25.33
N ASN A 180 -4.64 15.51 -24.66
CA ASN A 180 -3.46 14.94 -23.99
C ASN A 180 -2.78 15.92 -23.01
N TRP A 181 -3.54 16.81 -22.40
CA TRP A 181 -3.10 17.82 -21.43
C TRP A 181 -3.42 17.44 -19.98
N LEU A 182 -4.15 16.34 -19.76
CA LEU A 182 -4.23 15.74 -18.44
C LEU A 182 -2.79 15.50 -17.95
N PRO A 183 -2.45 15.93 -16.72
CA PRO A 183 -1.17 15.54 -16.16
C PRO A 183 -1.09 14.04 -16.26
N THR A 184 -0.06 13.55 -16.94
CA THR A 184 0.20 12.12 -16.97
C THR A 184 0.21 11.67 -15.52
N PRO A 185 -0.64 10.68 -15.14
CA PRO A 185 -0.73 10.23 -13.76
C PRO A 185 0.70 9.99 -13.33
N THR A 186 1.11 10.61 -12.21
CA THR A 186 2.51 10.66 -11.75
C THR A 186 3.16 9.35 -12.14
N SER A 187 4.14 9.38 -13.06
CA SER A 187 4.68 8.21 -13.78
C SER A 187 4.16 6.86 -13.28
N ASN A 188 3.36 6.12 -14.06
CA ASN A 188 2.72 4.82 -13.73
C ASN A 188 3.38 4.15 -12.52
N PRO A 189 2.66 3.72 -11.46
CA PRO A 189 3.25 3.15 -10.25
C PRO A 189 4.43 2.18 -10.49
N LEU A 190 4.39 1.41 -11.58
CA LEU A 190 5.50 0.57 -12.05
C LEU A 190 6.75 1.33 -12.49
N GLN A 191 6.62 2.45 -13.19
CA GLN A 191 7.73 3.34 -13.53
C GLN A 191 8.37 3.97 -12.28
N LYS A 192 7.56 4.42 -11.31
CA LYS A 192 8.08 4.92 -10.02
C LYS A 192 8.84 3.83 -9.28
N PHE A 193 8.28 2.62 -9.26
CA PHE A 193 8.95 1.46 -8.71
C PHE A 193 10.27 1.20 -9.44
N ASN A 194 10.29 1.17 -10.77
CA ASN A 194 11.52 0.94 -11.54
C ASN A 194 12.61 1.98 -11.23
N SER A 195 12.26 3.27 -11.11
CA SER A 195 13.25 4.30 -10.73
C SER A 195 13.71 4.16 -9.29
N ALA A 196 12.78 4.00 -8.34
CA ALA A 196 13.11 3.89 -6.93
C ALA A 196 13.91 2.62 -6.62
N THR A 197 13.59 1.51 -7.28
CA THR A 197 14.36 0.25 -7.18
C THR A 197 15.76 0.42 -7.74
N ALA A 198 15.90 1.08 -8.90
CA ALA A 198 17.21 1.31 -9.51
C ALA A 198 18.09 2.20 -8.61
N ASP A 199 17.53 3.26 -8.03
CA ASP A 199 18.24 4.17 -7.15
C ASP A 199 18.58 3.50 -5.81
N TYR A 200 17.65 2.73 -5.24
CA TYR A 200 17.89 2.00 -4.00
C TYR A 200 18.97 0.93 -4.17
N PHE A 201 18.93 0.15 -5.26
CA PHE A 201 20.00 -0.77 -5.60
C PHE A 201 21.34 -0.06 -5.80
N ASP A 202 21.35 1.09 -6.49
CA ASP A 202 22.57 1.87 -6.73
C ASP A 202 23.22 2.33 -5.43
N VAL A 203 22.41 2.76 -4.46
CA VAL A 203 22.87 3.17 -3.11
C VAL A 203 23.39 1.97 -2.33
N LEU A 204 22.64 0.87 -2.25
CA LEU A 204 23.07 -0.32 -1.52
C LEU A 204 24.36 -0.92 -2.08
N SER A 205 24.48 -1.00 -3.41
CA SER A 205 25.68 -1.52 -4.08
C SER A 205 26.86 -0.53 -4.08
N ALA A 206 26.62 0.77 -3.88
CA ALA A 206 27.69 1.75 -3.67
C ALA A 206 28.30 1.65 -2.26
N TYR A 207 27.45 1.45 -1.27
CA TYR A 207 27.81 1.45 0.14
C TYR A 207 27.95 0.03 0.72
N VAL A 208 28.32 -0.96 -0.09
CA VAL A 208 28.51 -2.35 0.39
C VAL A 208 29.50 -2.39 1.55
N VAL A 209 30.62 -1.67 1.44
CA VAL A 209 31.69 -1.68 2.44
C VAL A 209 31.45 -0.71 3.60
N SER A 210 30.71 0.38 3.35
CA SER A 210 30.50 1.49 4.30
C SER A 210 29.02 1.70 4.66
N GLY A 211 28.22 0.63 4.63
CA GLY A 211 26.79 0.68 4.87
C GLY A 211 26.43 1.19 6.27
N ALA A 212 27.18 0.74 7.29
CA ALA A 212 27.02 1.20 8.68
C ALA A 212 27.24 2.71 8.84
N GLU A 213 28.20 3.30 8.11
CA GLU A 213 28.51 4.74 8.17
C GLU A 213 27.48 5.60 7.43
N ASN A 214 26.78 5.02 6.44
CA ASN A 214 25.85 5.73 5.55
C ASN A 214 24.38 5.36 5.79
N LEU A 215 24.05 4.88 7.00
CA LEU A 215 22.71 4.37 7.35
C LEU A 215 21.59 5.39 7.04
N TYR A 216 21.79 6.66 7.35
CA TYR A 216 20.79 7.71 7.09
C TYR A 216 20.42 7.82 5.60
N THR A 217 21.41 7.75 4.71
CA THR A 217 21.19 7.80 3.25
C THR A 217 20.46 6.55 2.79
N ILE A 218 20.88 5.38 3.26
CA ILE A 218 20.26 4.09 2.93
C ILE A 218 18.80 4.06 3.38
N ASP A 219 18.51 4.56 4.58
CA ASP A 219 17.16 4.57 5.15
C ASP A 219 16.21 5.52 4.43
N ASN A 220 16.69 6.69 4.01
CA ASN A 220 15.89 7.60 3.18
C ASN A 220 15.47 6.94 1.85
N HIS A 221 16.40 6.27 1.16
CA HIS A 221 16.08 5.56 -0.08
C HIS A 221 15.21 4.32 0.15
N HIS A 222 15.36 3.65 1.29
CA HIS A 222 14.48 2.54 1.68
C HIS A 222 13.02 2.98 1.82
N VAL A 223 12.76 4.13 2.47
CA VAL A 223 11.40 4.65 2.65
C VAL A 223 10.72 4.95 1.30
N ASP A 224 11.46 5.54 0.36
CA ASP A 224 10.93 5.83 -0.98
C ASP A 224 10.71 4.54 -1.78
N TYR A 225 11.62 3.58 -1.66
CA TYR A 225 11.49 2.25 -2.26
C TYR A 225 10.23 1.52 -1.78
N ASP A 226 10.04 1.39 -0.46
CA ASP A 226 8.93 0.63 0.14
C ASP A 226 7.54 1.21 -0.25
N ARG A 227 7.44 2.54 -0.31
CA ARG A 227 6.23 3.22 -0.81
C ARG A 227 5.96 2.92 -2.28
N SER A 228 7.00 2.90 -3.10
CA SER A 228 6.88 2.60 -4.53
C SER A 228 6.52 1.13 -4.79
N LEU A 229 7.08 0.21 -3.99
CA LEU A 229 6.81 -1.22 -3.99
C LEU A 229 5.34 -1.52 -3.68
N THR A 230 4.82 -0.93 -2.60
CA THR A 230 3.43 -1.09 -2.18
C THR A 230 2.48 -0.55 -3.25
N ALA A 231 2.78 0.61 -3.83
CA ALA A 231 1.97 1.20 -4.89
C ALA A 231 1.99 0.37 -6.19
N ALA A 232 3.15 -0.14 -6.61
CA ALA A 232 3.29 -0.95 -7.82
C ALA A 232 2.62 -2.31 -7.68
N SER A 233 2.76 -2.97 -6.53
CA SER A 233 2.16 -4.28 -6.30
C SER A 233 0.63 -4.23 -6.22
N ALA A 234 0.06 -3.14 -5.69
CA ALA A 234 -1.38 -2.88 -5.70
C ALA A 234 -1.92 -2.53 -7.10
N TYR A 235 -1.07 -1.90 -7.93
CA TYR A 235 -1.43 -1.54 -9.31
C TYR A 235 -1.45 -2.75 -10.26
N LEU A 236 -0.53 -3.70 -10.08
CA LEU A 236 -0.43 -4.89 -10.92
C LEU A 236 -1.61 -5.85 -10.75
N LYS A 237 -2.18 -6.28 -11.87
CA LYS A 237 -3.14 -7.39 -11.90
C LYS A 237 -2.49 -8.75 -12.18
N ASP A 238 -1.32 -8.76 -12.82
CA ASP A 238 -0.57 -9.98 -13.10
C ASP A 238 0.14 -10.44 -11.82
N ASP A 239 -0.30 -11.59 -11.29
CA ASP A 239 0.24 -12.15 -10.07
C ASP A 239 1.70 -12.59 -10.21
N ARG A 240 2.15 -12.97 -11.42
CA ARG A 240 3.54 -13.37 -11.66
C ARG A 240 4.46 -12.16 -11.51
N LEU A 241 4.11 -11.04 -12.14
CA LEU A 241 4.88 -9.79 -11.98
C LEU A 241 4.89 -9.32 -10.53
N ARG A 242 3.74 -9.42 -9.84
CA ARG A 242 3.65 -9.05 -8.42
C ARG A 242 4.64 -9.89 -7.60
N SER A 243 4.69 -11.19 -7.84
CA SER A 243 5.64 -12.10 -7.18
C SER A 243 7.11 -11.73 -7.44
N ILE A 244 7.48 -11.45 -8.70
CA ILE A 244 8.86 -11.06 -9.05
C ILE A 244 9.28 -9.77 -8.33
N ILE A 245 8.41 -8.76 -8.30
CA ILE A 245 8.67 -7.48 -7.62
C ILE A 245 8.93 -7.69 -6.11
N TRP A 246 8.18 -8.56 -5.46
CA TRP A 246 8.39 -8.88 -4.04
C TRP A 246 9.66 -9.69 -3.78
N ARG A 247 10.06 -10.58 -4.72
CA ARG A 247 11.36 -11.25 -4.66
C ARG A 247 12.52 -10.27 -4.84
N MET A 248 12.40 -9.30 -5.74
CA MET A 248 13.38 -8.21 -5.88
C MET A 248 13.51 -7.42 -4.57
N ALA A 249 12.39 -7.08 -3.94
CA ALA A 249 12.37 -6.42 -2.63
C ALA A 249 13.09 -7.22 -1.55
N SER A 250 12.82 -8.53 -1.48
CA SER A 250 13.48 -9.41 -0.51
C SER A 250 15.01 -9.39 -0.65
N ALA A 251 15.55 -9.42 -1.88
CA ALA A 251 16.99 -9.39 -2.10
C ALA A 251 17.61 -8.04 -1.67
N LEU A 252 16.95 -6.91 -1.94
CA LEU A 252 17.44 -5.59 -1.53
C LEU A 252 17.36 -5.39 -0.01
N TYR A 253 16.31 -5.89 0.64
CA TYR A 253 16.18 -5.83 2.10
C TYR A 253 17.23 -6.68 2.81
N SER A 254 17.46 -7.91 2.33
CA SER A 254 18.53 -8.79 2.82
C SER A 254 19.91 -8.15 2.62
N LEU A 255 20.15 -7.51 1.47
CA LEU A 255 21.37 -6.77 1.21
C LEU A 255 21.56 -5.61 2.19
N ARG A 256 20.53 -4.76 2.39
CA ARG A 256 20.57 -3.66 3.38
C ARG A 256 20.97 -4.19 4.74
N LYS A 257 20.28 -5.20 5.25
CA LYS A 257 20.53 -5.75 6.59
C LYS A 257 21.98 -6.25 6.72
N SER A 258 22.48 -6.96 5.71
CA SER A 258 23.87 -7.44 5.69
C SER A 258 24.90 -6.31 5.74
N ILE A 259 24.73 -5.25 4.94
CA ILE A 259 25.72 -4.16 4.85
C ILE A 259 25.63 -3.15 6.02
N THR A 260 24.52 -3.11 6.73
CA THR A 260 24.32 -2.22 7.89
C THR A 260 24.69 -2.87 9.23
N ALA A 261 24.88 -4.19 9.28
CA ALA A 261 25.16 -4.92 10.52
C ALA A 261 26.53 -4.59 11.15
N GLY A 262 27.46 -4.00 10.39
CA GLY A 262 28.74 -3.56 10.91
C GLY A 262 29.74 -3.22 9.81
N THR A 263 30.93 -2.77 10.20
CA THR A 263 32.04 -2.50 9.26
C THR A 263 32.74 -3.81 8.87
N TYR A 264 33.26 -3.88 7.65
CA TYR A 264 34.09 -5.01 7.20
C TYR A 264 35.55 -4.77 7.56
N ASP A 265 36.28 -5.86 7.84
CA ASP A 265 37.73 -5.82 8.05
C ASP A 265 38.46 -5.35 6.77
N GLU A 266 39.53 -4.57 6.91
CA GLU A 266 40.31 -4.02 5.79
C GLU A 266 40.79 -5.13 4.84
N LEU A 267 41.14 -6.30 5.39
CA LEU A 267 41.56 -7.46 4.60
C LEU A 267 40.45 -7.98 3.66
N ILE A 268 39.18 -7.95 4.09
CA ILE A 268 38.02 -8.32 3.25
C ILE A 268 37.86 -7.28 2.13
N VAL A 269 38.05 -6.00 2.46
CA VAL A 269 37.93 -4.90 1.49
C VAL A 269 39.02 -4.98 0.43
N GLU A 270 40.26 -5.24 0.82
CA GLU A 270 41.38 -5.33 -0.12
C GLU A 270 41.37 -6.63 -0.92
N GLY A 271 41.08 -7.76 -0.27
CA GLY A 271 41.15 -9.09 -0.87
C GLY A 271 39.91 -9.50 -1.68
N LEU A 272 38.71 -9.06 -1.30
CA LEU A 272 37.45 -9.49 -1.92
C LEU A 272 36.69 -8.35 -2.61
N TRP A 273 36.59 -7.17 -2.01
CA TRP A 273 35.84 -6.06 -2.60
C TRP A 273 36.54 -5.40 -3.79
N ARG A 274 37.82 -5.00 -3.64
CA ARG A 274 38.55 -4.30 -4.71
C ARG A 274 38.53 -5.07 -6.05
N PRO A 275 38.77 -6.39 -6.11
CA PRO A 275 38.73 -7.14 -7.36
C PRO A 275 37.36 -7.13 -8.05
N VAL A 276 36.28 -7.10 -7.27
CA VAL A 276 34.90 -7.24 -7.79
C VAL A 276 34.21 -5.89 -8.04
N SER A 277 34.75 -4.81 -7.47
CA SER A 277 34.18 -3.45 -7.52
C SER A 277 33.93 -2.92 -8.93
N ALA A 278 34.81 -3.21 -9.89
CA ALA A 278 34.65 -2.80 -11.29
C ALA A 278 33.46 -3.50 -11.97
N ASN A 279 33.31 -4.82 -11.76
CA ASN A 279 32.21 -5.62 -12.29
C ASN A 279 30.87 -5.20 -11.68
N LEU A 280 30.86 -4.83 -10.39
CA LEU A 280 29.68 -4.28 -9.72
C LEU A 280 29.27 -2.91 -10.27
N LEU A 281 30.24 -2.05 -10.58
CA LEU A 281 29.98 -0.75 -11.20
C LEU A 281 29.36 -0.91 -12.60
N GLU A 282 29.84 -1.88 -13.38
CA GLU A 282 29.22 -2.25 -14.65
C GLU A 282 27.78 -2.75 -14.44
N LEU A 283 27.56 -3.68 -13.51
CA LEU A 283 26.25 -4.24 -13.19
C LEU A 283 25.24 -3.17 -12.72
N ARG A 284 25.69 -2.18 -11.93
CA ARG A 284 24.89 -0.99 -11.55
C ARG A 284 24.43 -0.18 -12.76
N SER A 285 25.34 0.10 -13.68
CA SER A 285 25.04 0.86 -14.90
C SER A 285 24.03 0.14 -15.79
N GLN A 286 24.19 -1.18 -15.94
CA GLN A 286 23.32 -2.02 -16.75
C GLN A 286 21.93 -2.20 -16.11
N ASN A 287 21.84 -2.35 -14.78
CA ASN A 287 20.57 -2.47 -14.07
C ASN A 287 19.67 -1.23 -14.31
N ARG A 288 20.26 -0.02 -14.24
CA ARG A 288 19.55 1.21 -14.59
C ARG A 288 19.03 1.20 -16.03
N ALA A 289 19.83 0.72 -16.98
CA ALA A 289 19.41 0.61 -18.38
C ALA A 289 18.24 -0.38 -18.55
N VAL A 290 18.33 -1.56 -17.95
CA VAL A 290 17.27 -2.60 -18.01
C VAL A 290 15.96 -2.10 -17.41
N LEU A 291 15.98 -1.50 -16.21
CA LEU A 291 14.77 -0.99 -15.56
C LEU A 291 14.16 0.22 -16.30
N ARG A 292 14.99 1.05 -16.97
CA ARG A 292 14.52 2.12 -17.86
C ARG A 292 13.85 1.57 -19.12
N VAL A 293 14.40 0.53 -19.75
CA VAL A 293 13.73 -0.17 -20.87
C VAL A 293 12.43 -0.81 -20.39
N ALA A 294 12.44 -1.50 -19.24
CA ALA A 294 11.25 -2.05 -18.59
C ALA A 294 10.23 -0.98 -18.19
N SER A 295 10.60 0.31 -18.11
CA SER A 295 9.69 1.44 -17.87
C SER A 295 9.04 2.01 -19.15
N GLY A 296 9.57 1.67 -20.33
CA GLY A 296 9.03 2.09 -21.64
C GLY A 296 9.49 3.48 -22.07
N ARG A 297 10.39 4.12 -21.31
CA ARG A 297 10.94 5.45 -21.60
C ARG A 297 12.06 5.46 -22.64
N ALA A 298 12.66 4.31 -22.92
CA ALA A 298 13.71 4.18 -23.92
C ALA A 298 13.25 3.23 -25.04
N SER A 299 13.24 3.72 -26.27
CA SER A 299 13.33 2.81 -27.44
C SER A 299 14.64 2.03 -27.29
N ALA A 300 14.63 0.75 -27.63
CA ALA A 300 15.83 -0.10 -27.67
C ALA A 300 16.77 0.37 -28.81
N ALA A 301 17.26 1.60 -28.72
CA ALA A 301 18.00 2.25 -29.76
C ALA A 301 19.49 1.86 -29.67
N ALA A 302 19.96 1.25 -30.76
CA ALA A 302 21.34 1.03 -31.21
C ALA A 302 22.26 0.10 -30.39
N GLY A 303 21.99 -0.16 -29.11
CA GLY A 303 22.67 -1.21 -28.34
C GLY A 303 21.61 -2.07 -27.66
N GLY A 304 21.64 -3.39 -27.85
CA GLY A 304 20.64 -4.29 -27.26
C GLY A 304 20.48 -4.12 -25.75
N VAL A 305 19.34 -4.59 -25.21
CA VAL A 305 19.14 -4.63 -23.75
C VAL A 305 20.31 -5.41 -23.13
N PRO A 306 21.11 -4.83 -22.22
CA PRO A 306 22.25 -5.52 -21.65
C PRO A 306 21.77 -6.75 -20.87
N ASN A 307 22.53 -7.84 -20.99
CA ASN A 307 22.24 -9.12 -20.34
C ASN A 307 22.82 -9.08 -18.91
N LEU A 308 21.95 -8.79 -17.94
CA LEU A 308 22.31 -8.68 -16.52
C LEU A 308 22.78 -10.02 -15.97
N MET A 309 22.18 -11.12 -16.39
CA MET A 309 22.53 -12.48 -16.01
C MET A 309 23.96 -12.82 -16.41
N ALA A 310 24.36 -12.49 -17.65
CA ALA A 310 25.73 -12.70 -18.11
C ALA A 310 26.75 -11.88 -17.31
N THR A 311 26.41 -10.64 -16.95
CA THR A 311 27.26 -9.78 -16.11
C THR A 311 27.31 -10.27 -14.66
N ALA A 312 26.20 -10.80 -14.14
CA ALA A 312 26.14 -11.42 -12.81
C ALA A 312 27.01 -12.69 -12.76
N VAL A 313 27.00 -13.53 -13.79
CA VAL A 313 27.87 -14.71 -13.90
C VAL A 313 29.34 -14.31 -13.89
N LYS A 314 29.75 -13.32 -14.70
CA LYS A 314 31.13 -12.79 -14.69
C LYS A 314 31.54 -12.24 -13.33
N CYS A 315 30.64 -11.51 -12.67
CA CYS A 315 30.87 -10.97 -11.34
C CYS A 315 31.03 -12.08 -10.29
N LYS A 316 30.26 -13.18 -10.43
CA LYS A 316 30.40 -14.39 -9.62
C LYS A 316 31.73 -15.10 -9.84
N GLU A 317 32.14 -15.29 -11.09
CA GLU A 317 33.44 -15.90 -11.44
C GLU A 317 34.59 -15.09 -10.84
N SER A 318 34.60 -13.76 -11.03
CA SER A 318 35.59 -12.86 -10.45
C SER A 318 35.60 -12.89 -8.91
N PHE A 319 34.43 -13.03 -8.28
CA PHE A 319 34.32 -13.19 -6.84
C PHE A 319 34.89 -14.53 -6.35
N ASN A 320 34.62 -15.62 -7.07
CA ASN A 320 35.16 -16.94 -6.77
C ASN A 320 36.69 -16.96 -6.92
N GLU A 321 37.23 -16.36 -7.97
CA GLU A 321 38.68 -16.19 -8.17
C GLU A 321 39.34 -15.41 -7.03
N ALA A 322 38.72 -14.30 -6.61
CA ALA A 322 39.19 -13.49 -5.48
C ALA A 322 39.14 -14.27 -4.15
N SER A 323 38.06 -15.03 -3.93
CA SER A 323 37.88 -15.90 -2.76
C SER A 323 38.95 -17.00 -2.72
N MET A 324 39.22 -17.65 -3.85
CA MET A 324 40.25 -18.70 -3.96
C MET A 324 41.66 -18.14 -3.77
N ALA A 325 41.95 -16.98 -4.36
CA ALA A 325 43.23 -16.28 -4.17
C ALA A 325 43.45 -15.93 -2.69
N MET A 326 42.43 -15.37 -2.02
CA MET A 326 42.49 -15.04 -0.61
C MET A 326 42.67 -16.27 0.28
N GLN A 327 41.93 -17.35 0.04
CA GLN A 327 42.09 -18.61 0.77
C GLN A 327 43.50 -19.21 0.60
N LYS A 328 44.08 -19.10 -0.59
CA LYS A 328 45.46 -19.53 -0.86
C LYS A 328 46.47 -18.69 -0.07
N SER A 329 46.31 -17.36 0.00
CA SER A 329 47.15 -16.46 0.79
C SER A 329 47.09 -16.75 2.29
N ILE A 330 45.91 -17.09 2.81
CA ILE A 330 45.72 -17.52 4.21
C ILE A 330 46.45 -18.85 4.47
N LYS A 331 46.31 -19.83 3.57
CA LYS A 331 46.99 -21.14 3.68
C LYS A 331 48.52 -21.03 3.61
N MET A 332 49.04 -20.06 2.86
CA MET A 332 50.48 -19.79 2.77
C MET A 332 51.02 -19.01 3.98
N GLY A 333 50.16 -18.58 4.92
CA GLY A 333 50.55 -17.79 6.09
C GLY A 333 50.90 -16.34 5.80
N GLU A 334 50.60 -15.85 4.59
CA GLU A 334 50.88 -14.47 4.15
C GLU A 334 49.85 -13.48 4.71
N MET A 335 48.66 -13.96 5.05
CA MET A 335 47.58 -13.18 5.69
C MET A 335 47.18 -13.76 7.04
N LYS A 336 46.77 -12.89 7.97
CA LYS A 336 46.23 -13.26 9.28
C LYS A 336 44.88 -13.98 9.12
N SER A 337 44.55 -14.90 10.03
CA SER A 337 43.23 -15.54 10.05
C SER A 337 42.12 -14.50 10.16
N LEU A 338 41.20 -14.49 9.20
CA LEU A 338 40.07 -13.58 9.15
C LEU A 338 38.93 -14.05 10.04
N ASP A 339 38.11 -13.07 10.43
CA ASP A 339 36.80 -13.32 11.02
C ASP A 339 35.88 -14.03 10.01
N THR A 340 35.40 -15.22 10.39
CA THR A 340 34.51 -16.06 9.57
C THR A 340 33.13 -15.44 9.38
N GLU A 341 32.67 -14.64 10.35
CA GLU A 341 31.40 -13.92 10.28
C GLU A 341 31.47 -12.80 9.23
N GLY A 342 32.53 -11.99 9.25
CA GLY A 342 32.75 -10.93 8.24
C GLY A 342 32.79 -11.46 6.79
N ILE A 343 33.43 -12.62 6.57
CA ILE A 343 33.52 -13.24 5.22
C ILE A 343 32.17 -13.76 4.75
N THR A 344 31.43 -14.46 5.61
CA THR A 344 30.11 -15.01 5.26
C THR A 344 29.09 -13.91 5.00
N ARG A 345 29.11 -12.85 5.81
CA ARG A 345 28.29 -11.64 5.59
C ARG A 345 28.60 -10.96 4.26
N PHE A 346 29.89 -10.85 3.91
CA PHE A 346 30.31 -10.25 2.64
C PHE A 346 29.92 -11.11 1.43
N GLN A 347 30.15 -12.43 1.50
CA GLN A 347 29.69 -13.41 0.51
C GLN A 347 28.18 -13.29 0.27
N PHE A 348 27.40 -13.25 1.35
CA PHE A 348 25.96 -13.07 1.30
C PHE A 348 25.53 -11.75 0.63
N ALA A 349 26.23 -10.65 0.92
CA ALA A 349 25.94 -9.34 0.31
C ALA A 349 26.18 -9.36 -1.21
N ILE A 350 27.29 -9.93 -1.66
CA ILE A 350 27.59 -10.07 -3.09
C ILE A 350 26.55 -10.99 -3.76
N GLU A 351 26.24 -12.14 -3.18
CA GLU A 351 25.22 -13.05 -3.73
C GLU A 351 23.82 -12.42 -3.78
N SER A 352 23.45 -11.60 -2.81
CA SER A 352 22.20 -10.83 -2.81
C SER A 352 22.15 -9.84 -3.99
N ILE A 353 23.28 -9.18 -4.30
CA ILE A 353 23.41 -8.28 -5.46
C ILE A 353 23.22 -9.06 -6.76
N LEU A 354 23.90 -10.20 -6.90
CA LEU A 354 23.82 -11.05 -8.09
C LEU A 354 22.39 -11.56 -8.27
N ARG A 355 21.77 -12.07 -7.20
CA ARG A 355 20.39 -12.57 -7.21
C ARG A 355 19.39 -11.49 -7.59
N TYR A 356 19.57 -10.27 -7.09
CA TYR A 356 18.75 -9.13 -7.50
C TYR A 356 18.88 -8.85 -9.01
N ALA A 357 20.09 -8.93 -9.58
CA ALA A 357 20.32 -8.71 -11.01
C ALA A 357 19.55 -9.72 -11.88
N GLU A 358 19.56 -11.01 -11.49
CA GLU A 358 18.77 -12.06 -12.14
C GLU A 358 17.28 -11.74 -12.14
N LEU A 359 16.75 -11.31 -10.98
CA LEU A 359 15.34 -10.97 -10.80
C LEU A 359 14.93 -9.72 -11.59
N ALA A 360 15.82 -8.73 -11.69
CA ALA A 360 15.61 -7.52 -12.49
C ALA A 360 15.51 -7.84 -14.00
N GLU A 361 16.30 -8.81 -14.48
CA GLU A 361 16.18 -9.30 -15.86
C GLU A 361 14.90 -10.09 -16.07
N GLU A 362 14.55 -11.01 -15.15
CA GLU A 362 13.29 -11.76 -15.18
C GLU A 362 12.08 -10.79 -15.26
N TYR A 363 12.09 -9.75 -14.45
CA TYR A 363 11.10 -8.68 -14.45
C TYR A 363 11.02 -7.95 -15.80
N SER A 364 12.16 -7.56 -16.36
CA SER A 364 12.24 -6.89 -17.66
C SER A 364 11.66 -7.75 -18.79
N LEU A 365 12.00 -9.03 -18.81
CA LEU A 365 11.47 -10.00 -19.79
C LEU A 365 9.96 -10.22 -19.64
N ALA A 366 9.47 -10.33 -18.41
CA ALA A 366 8.04 -10.44 -18.13
C ALA A 366 7.26 -9.19 -18.57
N MET A 367 7.80 -8.00 -18.28
CA MET A 367 7.25 -6.72 -18.74
C MET A 367 7.25 -6.58 -20.26
N ALA A 368 8.31 -7.03 -20.94
CA ALA A 368 8.40 -7.03 -22.40
C ALA A 368 7.34 -7.95 -23.04
N LYS A 369 7.08 -9.13 -22.45
CA LYS A 369 6.01 -10.04 -22.91
C LYS A 369 4.62 -9.42 -22.74
N LEU A 370 4.35 -8.75 -21.61
CA LEU A 370 3.08 -8.05 -21.39
C LEU A 370 2.86 -6.89 -22.36
N ARG A 371 3.92 -6.12 -22.66
CA ARG A 371 3.83 -5.09 -23.69
C ARG A 371 3.54 -5.64 -25.07
N LYS A 372 4.21 -6.74 -25.47
CA LYS A 372 3.93 -7.38 -26.75
C LYS A 372 2.48 -7.87 -26.85
N ARG A 373 1.89 -8.33 -25.74
CA ARG A 373 0.46 -8.68 -25.67
C ARG A 373 -0.45 -7.46 -25.78
N GLN A 374 -0.08 -6.34 -25.17
CA GLN A 374 -0.85 -5.08 -25.25
C GLN A 374 -0.76 -4.43 -26.64
N LEU A 375 0.43 -4.42 -27.25
CA LEU A 375 0.65 -3.90 -28.60
C LEU A 375 -0.05 -4.75 -29.69
N ALA A 376 -0.26 -6.04 -29.45
CA ALA A 376 -1.00 -6.91 -30.37
C ALA A 376 -2.53 -6.68 -30.33
N ASP A 377 -3.05 -6.04 -29.27
CA ASP A 377 -4.47 -5.63 -29.15
C ASP A 377 -4.70 -4.21 -29.73
N ASP A 378 -3.65 -3.41 -29.92
CA ASP A 378 -3.73 -2.00 -30.35
C ASP A 378 -3.57 -1.79 -31.88
N ASP A 379 -3.34 -2.86 -32.67
CA ASP A 379 -3.01 -2.79 -34.11
C ASP A 379 -4.22 -2.82 -35.07
N GLU A 380 -5.47 -2.68 -34.60
CA GLU A 380 -6.66 -2.53 -35.47
C GLU A 380 -7.22 -1.09 -35.46
N GLU A 381 -6.53 -0.20 -36.17
CA GLU A 381 -7.08 1.10 -36.60
C GLU A 381 -8.02 0.90 -37.80
N ILE A 382 -9.33 1.16 -37.63
CA ILE A 382 -10.20 2.02 -38.48
C ILE A 382 -11.72 1.75 -38.23
N GLN A 383 -12.48 2.85 -38.19
CA GLN A 383 -13.95 3.02 -38.28
C GLN A 383 -14.75 2.97 -36.97
N TRP A 384 -15.04 4.17 -36.46
CA TRP A 384 -16.00 4.52 -35.41
C TRP A 384 -17.35 3.77 -35.37
N TRP A 385 -17.82 3.19 -36.50
CA TRP A 385 -18.96 2.28 -36.54
C TRP A 385 -18.67 0.90 -35.93
N GLN A 386 -17.47 0.37 -36.15
CA GLN A 386 -16.97 -0.79 -35.41
C GLN A 386 -16.77 -0.42 -33.94
N SER A 387 -16.31 0.79 -33.60
CA SER A 387 -16.22 1.22 -32.20
C SER A 387 -17.58 1.28 -31.50
N LEU A 388 -18.66 1.65 -32.19
CA LEU A 388 -20.03 1.62 -31.64
C LEU A 388 -20.57 0.19 -31.51
N ARG A 389 -20.29 -0.67 -32.48
CA ARG A 389 -20.66 -2.09 -32.44
C ARG A 389 -19.86 -2.85 -31.38
N LEU A 390 -18.56 -2.61 -31.30
CA LEU A 390 -17.66 -3.10 -30.26
C LEU A 390 -18.09 -2.55 -28.90
N TRP A 391 -18.43 -1.26 -28.79
CA TRP A 391 -18.98 -0.73 -27.54
C TRP A 391 -20.29 -1.40 -27.14
N TRP A 392 -21.15 -1.74 -28.10
CA TRP A 392 -22.39 -2.49 -27.84
C TRP A 392 -22.11 -3.97 -27.51
N GLU A 393 -21.17 -4.62 -28.19
CA GLU A 393 -20.73 -5.99 -27.93
C GLU A 393 -19.98 -6.08 -26.58
N GLU A 394 -19.19 -5.08 -26.23
CA GLU A 394 -18.53 -4.86 -24.93
C GLU A 394 -19.55 -4.55 -23.85
N PHE A 395 -20.55 -3.70 -24.11
CA PHE A 395 -21.60 -3.42 -23.14
C PHE A 395 -22.48 -4.64 -22.89
N THR A 396 -22.85 -5.37 -23.95
CA THR A 396 -23.65 -6.60 -23.81
C THR A 396 -22.84 -7.74 -23.20
N SER A 397 -21.55 -7.87 -23.51
CA SER A 397 -20.67 -8.84 -22.86
C SER A 397 -20.39 -8.46 -21.41
N TRP A 398 -20.17 -7.18 -21.11
CA TRP A 398 -20.07 -6.65 -19.76
C TRP A 398 -21.35 -6.91 -18.99
N ALA A 399 -22.52 -6.58 -19.54
CA ALA A 399 -23.81 -6.78 -18.89
C ALA A 399 -24.08 -8.28 -18.64
N LYS A 400 -23.79 -9.15 -19.62
CA LYS A 400 -23.86 -10.62 -19.44
C LYS A 400 -22.92 -11.09 -18.33
N THR A 401 -21.68 -10.61 -18.33
CA THR A 401 -20.66 -10.95 -17.32
C THR A 401 -21.03 -10.42 -15.94
N TRP A 402 -21.59 -9.21 -15.86
CA TRP A 402 -22.05 -8.59 -14.63
C TRP A 402 -23.28 -9.33 -14.08
N TRP A 403 -24.18 -9.78 -14.95
CA TRP A 403 -25.35 -10.57 -14.55
C TRP A 403 -24.95 -11.96 -14.05
N SER A 404 -23.99 -12.61 -14.72
CA SER A 404 -23.49 -13.95 -14.35
C SER A 404 -22.59 -13.96 -13.11
N ARG A 405 -21.96 -12.83 -12.76
CA ARG A 405 -21.17 -12.73 -11.53
C ARG A 405 -22.04 -12.87 -10.27
N PRO A 406 -21.52 -13.53 -9.22
CA PRO A 406 -22.20 -13.61 -7.94
C PRO A 406 -22.45 -12.20 -7.38
N PHE A 407 -23.50 -12.07 -6.56
CA PHE A 407 -23.93 -10.77 -6.05
C PHE A 407 -22.89 -10.14 -5.10
N PHE A 408 -22.19 -10.99 -4.33
CA PHE A 408 -21.02 -10.65 -3.53
C PHE A 408 -19.77 -11.29 -4.13
N LYS A 409 -18.62 -10.63 -3.98
CA LYS A 409 -17.33 -11.22 -4.33
C LYS A 409 -16.88 -12.23 -3.27
N ASP A 410 -16.29 -13.34 -3.70
CA ASP A 410 -15.68 -14.33 -2.82
C ASP A 410 -14.30 -13.85 -2.36
N ASP A 411 -14.29 -12.93 -1.40
CA ASP A 411 -13.06 -12.33 -0.85
C ASP A 411 -12.60 -13.01 0.46
N GLY A 412 -13.20 -14.16 0.81
CA GLY A 412 -12.91 -14.92 2.05
C GLY A 412 -13.44 -14.26 3.33
N SER A 413 -14.13 -13.12 3.23
CA SER A 413 -14.86 -12.49 4.34
C SER A 413 -16.19 -13.18 4.60
N SER A 414 -16.63 -13.19 5.86
CA SER A 414 -17.95 -13.70 6.20
C SER A 414 -19.05 -12.85 5.54
N THR A 415 -20.15 -13.47 5.12
CA THR A 415 -21.33 -12.75 4.60
C THR A 415 -21.85 -11.70 5.59
N ALA A 416 -21.69 -11.92 6.89
CA ALA A 416 -22.02 -10.95 7.93
C ALA A 416 -21.22 -9.64 7.81
N GLU A 417 -19.93 -9.71 7.47
CA GLU A 417 -19.09 -8.52 7.30
C GLU A 417 -19.52 -7.67 6.09
N HIS A 418 -19.99 -8.30 5.02
CA HIS A 418 -20.50 -7.62 3.83
C HIS A 418 -21.83 -6.87 4.09
N LEU A 419 -22.64 -7.35 5.04
CA LEU A 419 -23.97 -6.81 5.34
C LEU A 419 -23.96 -5.78 6.47
N LEU A 420 -22.94 -5.80 7.33
CA LEU A 420 -22.86 -4.94 8.52
C LEU A 420 -22.74 -3.45 8.16
N PHE A 421 -21.90 -3.10 7.17
CA PHE A 421 -21.76 -1.71 6.77
C PHE A 421 -23.04 -1.14 6.13
N PRO A 422 -23.68 -1.81 5.15
CA PRO A 422 -24.96 -1.36 4.61
C PRO A 422 -26.03 -1.15 5.68
N LEU A 423 -26.10 -2.03 6.69
CA LEU A 423 -27.01 -1.88 7.82
C LEU A 423 -26.71 -0.64 8.65
N LYS A 424 -25.45 -0.44 9.01
CA LYS A 424 -24.98 0.72 9.76
C LYS A 424 -25.24 2.02 8.99
N ALA A 425 -24.93 2.05 7.71
CA ALA A 425 -25.14 3.21 6.85
C ALA A 425 -26.62 3.56 6.68
N SER A 426 -27.48 2.56 6.47
CA SER A 426 -28.92 2.77 6.35
C SER A 426 -29.53 3.23 7.68
N LEU A 427 -29.16 2.63 8.81
CA LEU A 427 -29.63 3.07 10.13
C LEU A 427 -29.18 4.50 10.46
N ALA A 428 -27.90 4.80 10.28
CA ALA A 428 -27.36 6.13 10.61
C ALA A 428 -28.03 7.24 9.80
N THR A 429 -28.22 7.01 8.49
CA THR A 429 -28.86 7.99 7.59
C THR A 429 -30.36 8.12 7.85
N THR A 430 -31.08 6.99 8.03
CA THR A 430 -32.52 6.98 8.33
C THR A 430 -32.83 7.62 9.69
N ILE A 431 -32.02 7.34 10.72
CA ILE A 431 -32.19 7.94 12.05
C ILE A 431 -31.85 9.43 12.02
N ALA A 432 -30.80 9.83 11.29
CA ALA A 432 -30.49 11.23 11.09
C ALA A 432 -31.71 11.98 10.52
N ILE A 433 -32.31 11.49 9.45
CA ILE A 433 -33.46 12.18 8.84
C ILE A 433 -34.70 12.18 9.73
N ILE A 434 -34.99 11.09 10.46
CA ILE A 434 -36.12 11.02 11.40
C ILE A 434 -35.97 12.02 12.56
N ILE A 435 -34.76 12.24 13.06
CA ILE A 435 -34.51 13.23 14.13
C ILE A 435 -34.62 14.66 13.59
N LEU A 436 -34.08 14.87 12.39
CA LEU A 436 -33.96 16.19 11.80
C LEU A 436 -35.28 16.73 11.26
N PHE A 437 -36.18 15.85 10.78
CA PHE A 437 -37.44 16.28 10.20
C PHE A 437 -38.39 16.98 11.21
N PRO A 438 -38.69 16.41 12.41
CA PRO A 438 -39.46 17.12 13.43
C PRO A 438 -38.79 18.42 13.89
N TRP A 439 -37.45 18.43 13.97
CA TRP A 439 -36.71 19.62 14.33
C TRP A 439 -36.86 20.73 13.27
N GLY A 440 -36.86 20.36 11.99
CA GLY A 440 -37.16 21.26 10.88
C GLY A 440 -38.56 21.88 10.98
N LYS A 441 -39.60 21.06 11.27
CA LYS A 441 -40.98 21.56 11.43
C LYS A 441 -41.13 22.57 12.59
N VAL A 442 -40.32 22.45 13.65
CA VAL A 442 -40.33 23.39 14.79
C VAL A 442 -39.44 24.61 14.55
N ASN A 443 -38.36 24.47 13.76
CA ASN A 443 -37.38 25.52 13.52
C ASN A 443 -37.12 25.73 12.02
N ALA A 444 -37.65 26.83 11.48
CA ALA A 444 -37.50 27.22 10.07
C ALA A 444 -36.04 27.35 9.62
N SER A 445 -35.09 27.64 10.53
CA SER A 445 -33.67 27.67 10.21
C SER A 445 -33.11 26.27 9.96
N VAL A 446 -33.60 25.24 10.68
CA VAL A 446 -33.21 23.84 10.46
C VAL A 446 -33.83 23.31 9.19
N ASP A 447 -35.10 23.63 8.92
CA ASP A 447 -35.84 23.20 7.73
C ASP A 447 -35.13 23.58 6.42
N ARG A 448 -34.71 24.85 6.31
CA ARG A 448 -33.94 25.36 5.15
C ARG A 448 -32.51 24.82 5.05
N LYS A 449 -32.00 24.18 6.10
CA LYS A 449 -30.59 23.73 6.22
C LYS A 449 -30.47 22.22 6.45
N PHE A 450 -31.59 21.51 6.34
CA PHE A 450 -31.74 20.09 6.64
C PHE A 450 -30.78 19.21 5.82
N LEU A 451 -30.67 19.47 4.51
CA LEU A 451 -29.82 18.74 3.58
C LEU A 451 -28.34 18.72 4.01
N TRP A 452 -27.88 19.72 4.76
CA TRP A 452 -26.48 19.87 5.16
C TRP A 452 -26.07 18.94 6.29
N ILE A 453 -26.96 18.75 7.25
CA ILE A 453 -26.74 17.79 8.33
C ILE A 453 -26.75 16.39 7.74
N TYR A 454 -27.68 16.15 6.82
CA TYR A 454 -27.83 14.88 6.13
C TYR A 454 -26.63 14.54 5.25
N LEU A 455 -26.03 15.54 4.60
CA LEU A 455 -24.81 15.37 3.80
C LEU A 455 -23.59 15.09 4.71
N ALA A 456 -23.52 15.73 5.89
CA ALA A 456 -22.48 15.42 6.87
C ALA A 456 -22.57 13.98 7.39
N SER A 457 -23.77 13.53 7.77
CA SER A 457 -23.97 12.15 8.25
C SER A 457 -23.69 11.12 7.14
N SER A 458 -24.22 11.33 5.93
CA SER A 458 -24.12 10.36 4.83
C SER A 458 -22.68 10.18 4.32
N TYR A 459 -21.88 11.25 4.24
CA TYR A 459 -20.50 11.15 3.78
C TYR A 459 -19.52 10.64 4.84
N CYS A 460 -19.79 10.88 6.12
CA CYS A 460 -18.85 10.56 7.20
C CYS A 460 -19.09 9.17 7.79
N VAL A 461 -20.24 8.54 7.55
CA VAL A 461 -20.47 7.14 7.92
C VAL A 461 -19.64 6.25 6.99
N LEU A 462 -18.61 5.64 7.55
CA LEU A 462 -17.69 4.75 6.86
C LEU A 462 -17.68 3.37 7.51
N PRO A 463 -17.22 2.33 6.79
CA PRO A 463 -17.20 0.96 7.30
C PRO A 463 -16.39 0.84 8.59
N VAL A 464 -15.22 1.48 8.61
CA VAL A 464 -14.26 1.38 9.70
C VAL A 464 -14.23 2.67 10.53
N ALA A 465 -14.08 2.54 11.85
CA ALA A 465 -14.05 3.67 12.77
C ALA A 465 -12.87 4.62 12.48
N GLY A 466 -11.68 4.10 12.20
CA GLY A 466 -10.50 4.89 11.82
C GLY A 466 -10.70 5.73 10.57
N ALA A 467 -11.27 5.14 9.52
CA ALA A 467 -11.60 5.85 8.30
C ALA A 467 -12.61 6.98 8.57
N CYS A 468 -13.62 6.72 9.42
CA CYS A 468 -14.58 7.72 9.89
C CYS A 468 -13.88 8.86 10.62
N LEU A 469 -12.99 8.58 11.58
CA LEU A 469 -12.22 9.58 12.33
C LEU A 469 -11.37 10.47 11.42
N LEU A 470 -10.61 9.87 10.50
CA LEU A 470 -9.79 10.63 9.54
C LEU A 470 -10.66 11.54 8.67
N LYS A 471 -11.80 11.03 8.21
CA LYS A 471 -12.73 11.80 7.37
C LYS A 471 -13.42 12.92 8.16
N LEU A 472 -13.79 12.69 9.41
CA LEU A 472 -14.31 13.69 10.34
C LEU A 472 -13.28 14.79 10.62
N GLY A 473 -12.03 14.42 10.91
CA GLY A 473 -10.93 15.38 11.11
C GLY A 473 -10.70 16.27 9.89
N ARG A 474 -10.62 15.67 8.69
CA ARG A 474 -10.54 16.42 7.42
C ARG A 474 -11.77 17.32 7.19
N ARG A 475 -12.96 16.86 7.57
CA ARG A 475 -14.19 17.66 7.48
C ARG A 475 -14.15 18.86 8.42
N LEU A 476 -13.66 18.70 9.65
CA LEU A 476 -13.49 19.80 10.61
C LEU A 476 -12.52 20.86 10.11
N VAL A 477 -11.39 20.44 9.52
CA VAL A 477 -10.41 21.36 8.92
C VAL A 477 -11.06 22.14 7.76
N GLY A 478 -11.72 21.44 6.83
CA GLY A 478 -12.41 22.09 5.71
C GLY A 478 -13.54 23.03 6.14
N LEU A 479 -14.33 22.62 7.14
CA LEU A 479 -15.42 23.40 7.73
C LEU A 479 -14.89 24.68 8.36
N THR A 480 -13.84 24.58 9.19
CA THR A 480 -13.26 25.72 9.90
C THR A 480 -12.64 26.72 8.93
N GLY A 481 -11.88 26.23 7.93
CA GLY A 481 -11.31 27.09 6.90
C GLY A 481 -12.39 27.83 6.12
N ALA A 482 -13.45 27.13 5.69
CA ALA A 482 -14.53 27.73 4.90
C ALA A 482 -15.37 28.71 5.71
N LEU A 483 -15.51 28.47 7.02
CA LEU A 483 -16.20 29.38 7.94
C LEU A 483 -15.46 30.72 8.04
N ILE A 484 -14.15 30.67 8.30
CA ILE A 484 -13.32 31.87 8.43
C ILE A 484 -13.32 32.65 7.11
N TYR A 485 -13.12 31.95 5.99
CA TYR A 485 -13.12 32.59 4.68
C TYR A 485 -14.50 33.16 4.33
N GLY A 486 -15.57 32.45 4.64
CA GLY A 486 -16.94 32.91 4.42
C GLY A 486 -17.27 34.17 5.21
N LEU A 487 -16.82 34.27 6.46
CA LEU A 487 -16.96 35.48 7.28
C LEU A 487 -16.24 36.67 6.63
N ILE A 488 -15.01 36.46 6.15
CA ILE A 488 -14.23 37.51 5.48
C ILE A 488 -14.95 37.99 4.21
N CYS A 489 -15.44 37.08 3.38
CA CYS A 489 -16.17 37.41 2.14
C CYS A 489 -17.45 38.20 2.40
N VAL A 490 -18.26 37.77 3.38
CA VAL A 490 -19.53 38.43 3.73
C VAL A 490 -19.30 39.84 4.30
N GLU A 491 -18.25 40.02 5.12
CA GLU A 491 -17.90 41.33 5.68
C GLU A 491 -17.27 42.26 4.63
N ALA A 492 -16.41 41.74 3.75
CA ALA A 492 -15.69 42.56 2.78
C ALA A 492 -16.55 43.00 1.59
N ASN A 493 -17.45 42.12 1.12
CA ASN A 493 -18.21 42.32 -0.13
C ASN A 493 -19.72 42.09 0.04
N PRO A 494 -20.39 42.68 1.03
CA PRO A 494 -21.81 42.43 1.26
C PRO A 494 -22.64 42.78 0.01
N PHE A 495 -23.50 41.85 -0.42
CA PHE A 495 -24.42 41.98 -1.57
C PHE A 495 -23.78 42.16 -2.96
N ASN A 496 -22.46 42.02 -3.12
CA ASN A 496 -21.79 42.15 -4.41
C ASN A 496 -21.70 40.80 -5.13
N HIS A 497 -22.68 40.49 -5.99
CA HIS A 497 -22.76 39.20 -6.70
C HIS A 497 -21.51 38.91 -7.56
N ALA A 498 -20.91 39.94 -8.17
CA ALA A 498 -19.72 39.77 -8.99
C ALA A 498 -18.48 39.42 -8.14
N ALA A 499 -18.36 40.03 -6.96
CA ALA A 499 -17.30 39.70 -6.00
C ALA A 499 -17.44 38.25 -5.51
N PHE A 500 -18.65 37.82 -5.11
CA PHE A 500 -18.91 36.44 -4.70
C PHE A 500 -18.64 35.42 -5.82
N PHE A 501 -18.86 35.78 -7.08
CA PHE A 501 -18.50 34.91 -8.20
C PHE A 501 -16.98 34.79 -8.38
N LEU A 502 -16.21 35.88 -8.25
CA LEU A 502 -14.75 35.84 -8.25
C LEU A 502 -14.21 35.04 -7.06
N GLU A 503 -14.82 35.21 -5.89
CA GLU A 503 -14.47 34.45 -4.68
C GLU A 503 -14.72 32.95 -4.85
N LEU A 504 -15.76 32.53 -5.59
CA LEU A 504 -15.99 31.13 -5.95
C LEU A 504 -14.86 30.55 -6.79
N ILE A 505 -14.26 31.34 -7.69
CA ILE A 505 -13.09 30.94 -8.50
C ILE A 505 -11.87 30.76 -7.61
N ILE A 506 -11.58 31.74 -6.75
CA ILE A 506 -10.46 31.71 -5.79
C ILE A 506 -10.60 30.51 -4.85
N LEU A 507 -11.81 30.26 -4.36
CA LEU A 507 -12.14 29.14 -3.50
C LEU A 507 -12.01 27.80 -4.22
N GLY A 508 -12.50 27.69 -5.46
CA GLY A 508 -12.31 26.51 -6.28
C GLY A 508 -10.83 26.22 -6.53
N PHE A 509 -10.00 27.25 -6.66
CA PHE A 509 -8.55 27.14 -6.76
C PHE A 509 -7.93 26.62 -5.46
N ILE A 510 -8.20 27.28 -4.32
CA ILE A 510 -7.68 26.86 -3.00
C ILE A 510 -8.16 25.45 -2.64
N GLY A 511 -9.44 25.16 -2.84
CA GLY A 511 -10.02 23.85 -2.59
C GLY A 511 -9.42 22.79 -3.50
N GLY A 512 -9.22 23.09 -4.78
CA GLY A 512 -8.53 22.19 -5.72
C GLY A 512 -7.07 21.95 -5.35
N PHE A 513 -6.36 22.97 -4.85
CA PHE A 513 -5.00 22.83 -4.31
C PHE A 513 -4.98 21.87 -3.12
N VAL A 514 -5.85 22.09 -2.11
CA VAL A 514 -5.96 21.19 -0.95
C VAL A 514 -6.40 19.78 -1.36
N LYS A 515 -7.29 19.65 -2.36
CA LYS A 515 -7.72 18.36 -2.92
C LYS A 515 -6.55 17.51 -3.44
N ALA A 516 -5.49 18.14 -3.95
CA ALA A 516 -4.29 17.47 -4.43
C ALA A 516 -3.29 17.06 -3.32
N THR A 517 -3.56 17.43 -2.06
CA THR A 517 -2.71 17.09 -0.90
C THR A 517 -3.27 15.92 -0.09
N ALA A 518 -2.56 15.49 0.96
CA ALA A 518 -3.04 14.49 1.92
C ALA A 518 -4.34 14.88 2.64
N LEU A 519 -4.69 16.17 2.64
CA LEU A 519 -5.95 16.71 3.16
C LEU A 519 -7.10 16.66 2.14
N SER A 520 -6.98 15.89 1.05
CA SER A 520 -7.85 15.92 -0.13
C SER A 520 -9.34 16.20 0.11
N TYR A 521 -9.97 15.43 1.01
CA TYR A 521 -11.38 15.60 1.37
C TYR A 521 -11.70 16.96 1.99
N ALA A 522 -10.79 17.53 2.79
CA ALA A 522 -10.94 18.86 3.39
C ALA A 522 -11.09 19.95 2.31
N GLY A 523 -10.40 19.84 1.17
CA GLY A 523 -10.54 20.78 0.06
C GLY A 523 -11.93 20.73 -0.59
N SER A 524 -12.52 19.53 -0.70
CA SER A 524 -13.90 19.38 -1.21
C SER A 524 -14.92 19.93 -0.21
N VAL A 525 -14.70 19.66 1.09
CA VAL A 525 -15.53 20.19 2.18
C VAL A 525 -15.40 21.72 2.26
N PHE A 526 -14.22 22.27 2.02
CA PHE A 526 -13.99 23.70 2.00
C PHE A 526 -14.83 24.37 0.91
N ILE A 527 -14.78 23.83 -0.33
CA ILE A 527 -15.60 24.31 -1.45
C ILE A 527 -17.10 24.21 -1.10
N LEU A 528 -17.54 23.01 -0.73
CA LEU A 528 -18.90 22.70 -0.31
C LEU A 528 -19.40 23.70 0.74
N THR A 529 -18.67 23.84 1.84
CA THR A 529 -19.10 24.62 3.01
C THR A 529 -19.23 26.09 2.65
N TRP A 530 -18.26 26.67 1.94
CA TRP A 530 -18.31 28.09 1.60
C TRP A 530 -19.42 28.40 0.60
N THR A 531 -19.65 27.54 -0.40
CA THR A 531 -20.77 27.71 -1.34
C THR A 531 -22.10 27.83 -0.59
N ILE A 532 -22.29 27.02 0.44
CA ILE A 532 -23.51 27.00 1.25
C ILE A 532 -23.60 28.20 2.20
N VAL A 533 -22.47 28.56 2.81
CA VAL A 533 -22.43 29.50 3.93
C VAL A 533 -22.37 30.95 3.46
N ALA A 534 -21.70 31.23 2.35
CA ALA A 534 -21.41 32.57 1.87
C ALA A 534 -22.04 32.85 0.50
N PHE A 535 -21.89 31.93 -0.48
CA PHE A 535 -22.36 32.16 -1.85
C PHE A 535 -23.90 32.11 -1.97
N THR A 536 -24.55 31.04 -1.50
CA THR A 536 -26.00 30.87 -1.61
C THR A 536 -26.80 31.98 -0.92
N PRO A 537 -26.52 32.36 0.33
CA PRO A 537 -27.30 33.39 1.02
C PRO A 537 -27.15 34.77 0.37
N SER A 538 -25.93 35.07 -0.09
CA SER A 538 -25.57 36.40 -0.61
C SER A 538 -25.98 36.61 -2.06
N VAL A 539 -25.94 35.56 -2.90
CA VAL A 539 -26.19 35.66 -4.34
C VAL A 539 -27.56 35.10 -4.75
N ALA A 540 -27.93 33.92 -4.22
CA ALA A 540 -29.15 33.22 -4.65
C ALA A 540 -30.40 33.63 -3.87
N LEU A 541 -30.25 33.92 -2.57
CA LEU A 541 -31.37 34.27 -1.67
C LEU A 541 -31.46 35.77 -1.34
N GLY A 542 -30.37 36.51 -1.49
CA GLY A 542 -30.30 37.94 -1.18
C GLY A 542 -30.60 38.26 0.30
N GLU A 543 -30.16 37.40 1.22
CA GLU A 543 -30.43 37.54 2.65
C GLU A 543 -29.67 38.74 3.25
N PRO A 544 -30.22 39.45 4.25
CA PRO A 544 -29.51 40.52 4.96
C PRO A 544 -28.22 40.01 5.64
N GLN A 545 -27.18 40.84 5.72
CA GLN A 545 -25.87 40.47 6.30
C GLN A 545 -25.98 39.83 7.70
N ALA A 546 -26.82 40.38 8.59
CA ALA A 546 -27.02 39.84 9.92
C ALA A 546 -27.61 38.40 9.91
N ASP A 547 -28.52 38.13 8.97
CA ASP A 547 -29.13 36.81 8.78
C ASP A 547 -28.15 35.82 8.14
N ILE A 548 -27.24 36.30 7.29
CA ILE A 548 -26.14 35.51 6.71
C ILE A 548 -25.19 35.07 7.83
N LEU A 549 -24.75 35.99 8.69
CA LEU A 549 -23.83 35.73 9.80
C LEU A 549 -24.45 34.79 10.85
N TRP A 550 -25.69 35.04 11.24
CA TRP A 550 -26.43 34.14 12.11
C TRP A 550 -26.65 32.77 11.44
N GLY A 551 -26.93 32.81 10.15
CA GLY A 551 -27.15 31.62 9.34
C GLY A 551 -25.91 30.73 9.22
N LEU A 552 -24.73 31.34 9.17
CA LEU A 552 -23.40 30.72 9.16
C LEU A 552 -23.11 29.97 10.46
N GLY A 553 -23.41 30.58 11.62
CA GLY A 553 -23.31 29.90 12.93
C GLY A 553 -24.19 28.65 13.00
N TRP A 554 -25.43 28.75 12.53
CA TRP A 554 -26.35 27.61 12.49
C TRP A 554 -25.86 26.49 11.55
N ARG A 555 -25.34 26.82 10.36
CA ARG A 555 -24.79 25.83 9.41
C ARG A 555 -23.57 25.09 9.97
N CYS A 556 -22.74 25.77 10.76
CA CYS A 556 -21.60 25.16 11.46
C CYS A 556 -22.09 24.18 12.53
N ALA A 557 -22.98 24.64 13.42
CA ALA A 557 -23.58 23.79 14.46
C ALA A 557 -24.26 22.54 13.88
N LEU A 558 -25.01 22.71 12.79
CA LEU A 558 -25.70 21.63 12.09
C LEU A 558 -24.72 20.63 11.43
N ASN A 559 -23.60 21.08 10.86
CA ASN A 559 -22.56 20.17 10.39
C ASN A 559 -21.91 19.39 11.55
N LEU A 560 -21.68 20.03 12.70
CA LEU A 560 -21.16 19.38 13.90
C LEU A 560 -22.11 18.30 14.41
N VAL A 561 -23.43 18.54 14.37
CA VAL A 561 -24.45 17.52 14.69
C VAL A 561 -24.37 16.34 13.73
N GLY A 562 -24.33 16.57 12.42
CA GLY A 562 -24.24 15.49 11.44
C GLY A 562 -22.95 14.67 11.56
N MET A 563 -21.83 15.33 11.86
CA MET A 563 -20.55 14.69 12.20
C MET A 563 -20.65 13.87 13.49
N SER A 564 -21.35 14.37 14.51
CA SER A 564 -21.58 13.66 15.77
C SER A 564 -22.43 12.40 15.57
N ILE A 565 -23.48 12.47 14.72
CA ILE A 565 -24.27 11.30 14.34
C ILE A 565 -23.37 10.26 13.67
N ALA A 566 -22.58 10.66 12.67
CA ALA A 566 -21.65 9.75 11.98
C ALA A 566 -20.65 9.11 12.95
N PHE A 567 -20.09 9.89 13.88
CA PHE A 567 -19.18 9.43 14.93
C PHE A 567 -19.86 8.40 15.85
N ILE A 568 -21.04 8.71 16.39
CA ILE A 568 -21.77 7.84 17.32
C ILE A 568 -22.12 6.50 16.64
N PHE A 569 -22.69 6.53 15.44
CA PHE A 569 -23.03 5.28 14.74
C PHE A 569 -21.79 4.50 14.32
N SER A 570 -20.72 5.19 13.95
CA SER A 570 -19.52 4.53 13.41
C SER A 570 -18.51 4.06 14.42
N CYS A 571 -18.45 4.73 15.57
CA CYS A 571 -17.46 4.48 16.61
C CYS A 571 -18.06 3.95 17.91
N VAL A 572 -19.38 4.08 18.12
CA VAL A 572 -20.03 3.68 19.40
C VAL A 572 -21.05 2.54 19.21
N PHE A 573 -22.04 2.68 18.32
CA PHE A 573 -23.10 1.66 18.18
C PHE A 573 -22.67 0.41 17.38
N PHE A 574 -21.97 0.62 16.27
CA PHE A 574 -21.48 -0.46 15.41
C PHE A 574 -20.00 -0.24 15.07
N PRO A 575 -19.11 -0.30 16.07
CA PRO A 575 -17.70 -0.11 15.83
C PRO A 575 -17.14 -1.33 15.10
N VAL A 576 -16.60 -1.08 13.90
CA VAL A 576 -15.71 -2.01 13.23
C VAL A 576 -14.34 -1.35 13.26
N TYR A 577 -13.41 -1.97 13.97
CA TYR A 577 -12.08 -1.41 14.15
C TYR A 577 -11.12 -1.93 13.07
N ALA A 578 -10.37 -1.02 12.45
CA ALA A 578 -9.22 -1.34 11.60
C ALA A 578 -8.20 -2.14 12.40
N ILE A 579 -7.95 -1.78 13.66
CA ILE A 579 -6.89 -2.44 14.45
C ILE A 579 -7.16 -3.92 14.66
N SER A 580 -8.43 -4.34 14.84
CA SER A 580 -8.77 -5.76 15.03
C SER A 580 -8.64 -6.54 13.72
N ARG A 581 -8.97 -5.90 12.58
CA ARG A 581 -8.71 -6.46 11.25
C ARG A 581 -7.22 -6.57 10.98
N LEU A 582 -6.46 -5.53 11.33
CA LEU A 582 -5.00 -5.48 11.20
C LEU A 582 -4.34 -6.58 12.04
N GLN A 583 -4.82 -6.81 13.26
CA GLN A 583 -4.37 -7.88 14.15
C GLN A 583 -4.57 -9.27 13.53
N ARG A 584 -5.76 -9.55 12.97
CA ARG A 584 -6.03 -10.82 12.28
C ARG A 584 -5.16 -11.00 11.03
N VAL A 585 -5.01 -9.96 10.21
CA VAL A 585 -4.16 -9.98 9.00
C VAL A 585 -2.68 -10.14 9.37
N SER A 586 -2.25 -9.50 10.46
CA SER A 586 -0.90 -9.61 11.01
C SER A 586 -0.59 -11.02 11.51
N ALA A 587 -1.53 -11.63 12.26
CA ALA A 587 -1.41 -13.02 12.67
C ALA A 587 -1.30 -13.95 11.46
N LEU A 588 -2.17 -13.79 10.45
CA LEU A 588 -2.10 -14.55 9.20
C LEU A 588 -0.77 -14.37 8.46
N ALA A 589 -0.19 -13.17 8.48
CA ALA A 589 1.13 -12.92 7.89
C ALA A 589 2.23 -13.74 8.57
N LEU A 590 2.26 -13.76 9.91
CA LEU A 590 3.24 -14.53 10.67
C LEU A 590 3.03 -16.04 10.51
N GLY A 591 1.78 -16.51 10.57
CA GLY A 591 1.45 -17.92 10.36
C GLY A 591 1.83 -18.39 8.96
N CYS A 592 1.54 -17.59 7.92
CA CYS A 592 1.94 -17.88 6.55
C CYS A 592 3.47 -17.92 6.41
N ALA A 593 4.19 -16.93 6.96
CA ALA A 593 5.65 -16.90 6.94
C ALA A 593 6.27 -18.13 7.62
N ALA A 594 5.83 -18.48 8.83
CA ALA A 594 6.29 -19.68 9.55
C ALA A 594 6.05 -20.95 8.74
N ASN A 595 4.82 -21.18 8.29
CA ASN A 595 4.44 -22.41 7.59
C ASN A 595 5.25 -22.57 6.29
N LYS A 596 5.40 -21.50 5.50
CA LYS A 596 6.14 -21.57 4.23
C LYS A 596 7.64 -21.83 4.44
N ILE A 597 8.25 -21.21 5.44
CA ILE A 597 9.67 -21.46 5.74
C ILE A 597 9.86 -22.84 6.34
N GLN A 598 8.96 -23.29 7.21
CA GLN A 598 8.95 -24.65 7.71
C GLN A 598 8.91 -25.65 6.54
N ASP A 599 8.02 -25.46 5.57
CA ASP A 599 7.93 -26.30 4.38
C ASP A 599 9.26 -26.31 3.59
N ALA A 600 9.87 -25.14 3.38
CA ALA A 600 11.14 -25.03 2.66
C ALA A 600 12.32 -25.68 3.41
N VAL A 601 12.40 -25.50 4.73
CA VAL A 601 13.43 -26.11 5.59
C VAL A 601 13.26 -27.63 5.62
N GLN A 602 12.02 -28.13 5.69
CA GLN A 602 11.74 -29.55 5.63
C GLN A 602 12.08 -30.15 4.27
N GLN A 603 11.79 -29.45 3.17
CA GLN A 603 12.23 -29.87 1.83
C GLN A 603 13.76 -29.98 1.76
N LEU A 604 14.49 -28.99 2.29
CA LEU A 604 15.95 -29.03 2.33
C LEU A 604 16.46 -30.19 3.22
N ALA A 605 15.87 -30.40 4.40
CA ALA A 605 16.22 -31.52 5.26
C ALA A 605 15.98 -32.88 4.58
N ASN A 606 14.87 -33.01 3.84
CA ASN A 606 14.54 -34.26 3.13
C ASN A 606 15.53 -34.58 2.01
N VAL A 607 16.09 -33.57 1.33
CA VAL A 607 17.19 -33.77 0.35
C VAL A 607 18.43 -34.37 1.03
N GLY A 608 18.70 -34.02 2.29
CA GLY A 608 19.83 -34.58 3.05
C GLY A 608 19.58 -35.96 3.65
N LEU A 609 18.32 -36.33 3.87
CA LEU A 609 17.95 -37.65 4.40
C LEU A 609 17.68 -38.68 3.30
N ALA A 610 17.44 -38.25 2.07
CA ALA A 610 17.13 -39.14 0.96
C ALA A 610 18.40 -39.76 0.38
N LEU A 611 18.64 -41.04 0.71
CA LEU A 611 19.77 -41.80 0.18
C LEU A 611 19.52 -42.42 -1.21
N ASP A 612 18.27 -42.65 -1.67
CA ASP A 612 18.00 -43.38 -2.93
C ASP A 612 16.58 -43.19 -3.55
N ALA A 613 15.80 -42.17 -3.16
CA ALA A 613 14.42 -41.98 -3.67
C ALA A 613 14.30 -40.72 -4.55
N GLU A 614 13.64 -40.82 -5.71
CA GLU A 614 13.20 -39.68 -6.52
C GLU A 614 12.29 -38.77 -5.68
N LEU A 615 12.87 -37.73 -5.08
CA LEU A 615 12.16 -36.79 -4.25
C LEU A 615 11.54 -35.71 -5.14
N VAL A 616 10.21 -35.67 -5.21
CA VAL A 616 9.51 -34.62 -5.97
C VAL A 616 9.62 -33.30 -5.21
N LEU A 617 10.58 -32.46 -5.62
CA LEU A 617 10.73 -31.10 -5.11
C LEU A 617 9.69 -30.17 -5.74
N ILE A 618 9.07 -29.32 -4.92
CA ILE A 618 8.01 -28.40 -5.34
C ILE A 618 8.56 -26.97 -5.35
N ASP A 619 8.74 -26.38 -6.54
CA ASP A 619 9.07 -24.95 -6.67
C ASP A 619 7.81 -24.08 -6.58
N GLU A 620 7.42 -23.74 -5.34
CA GLU A 620 6.27 -22.88 -5.05
C GLU A 620 6.62 -21.38 -4.90
N ARG A 621 7.82 -20.94 -5.32
CA ARG A 621 8.30 -19.56 -5.09
C ARG A 621 7.33 -18.49 -5.62
N GLU A 622 6.72 -18.72 -6.78
CA GLU A 622 5.73 -17.78 -7.33
C GLU A 622 4.47 -17.68 -6.46
N GLY A 623 3.98 -18.82 -5.96
CA GLY A 623 2.79 -18.93 -5.12
C GLY A 623 2.96 -18.28 -3.76
N VAL A 624 4.09 -18.53 -3.09
CA VAL A 624 4.45 -17.89 -1.80
C VAL A 624 4.56 -16.38 -1.95
N GLY A 625 5.19 -15.89 -3.03
CA GLY A 625 5.25 -14.46 -3.33
C GLY A 625 3.87 -13.84 -3.53
N ARG A 626 2.93 -14.55 -4.17
CA ARG A 626 1.55 -14.08 -4.36
C ARG A 626 0.79 -13.98 -3.03
N GLU A 627 0.92 -14.97 -2.17
CA GLU A 627 0.21 -15.03 -0.89
C GLU A 627 0.70 -13.96 0.08
N LEU A 628 2.02 -13.87 0.31
CA LEU A 628 2.62 -12.87 1.20
C LEU A 628 2.42 -11.44 0.69
N SER A 629 2.46 -11.22 -0.64
CA SER A 629 2.18 -9.90 -1.22
C SER A 629 0.72 -9.46 -1.02
N ALA A 630 -0.24 -10.38 -1.18
CA ALA A 630 -1.65 -10.10 -0.93
C ALA A 630 -1.90 -9.73 0.54
N ILE A 631 -1.29 -10.48 1.47
CA ILE A 631 -1.39 -10.21 2.92
C ILE A 631 -0.74 -8.86 3.26
N SER A 632 0.46 -8.58 2.75
CA SER A 632 1.18 -7.32 3.01
C SER A 632 0.42 -6.10 2.48
N ASN A 633 -0.15 -6.20 1.27
CA ASN A 633 -0.99 -5.14 0.70
C ASN A 633 -2.26 -4.89 1.51
N ARG A 634 -2.89 -5.96 2.01
CA ARG A 634 -4.06 -5.85 2.90
C ARG A 634 -3.70 -5.24 4.25
N ARG A 635 -2.50 -5.51 4.78
CA ARG A 635 -2.00 -4.88 6.00
C ARG A 635 -1.76 -3.39 5.77
N ALA A 636 -1.05 -3.04 4.69
CA ALA A 636 -0.72 -1.66 4.35
C ALA A 636 -1.97 -0.77 4.17
N SER A 637 -3.06 -1.32 3.64
CA SER A 637 -4.32 -0.56 3.49
C SER A 637 -5.01 -0.25 4.83
N LEU A 638 -4.76 -1.05 5.87
CA LEU A 638 -5.38 -0.90 7.20
C LEU A 638 -4.56 -0.03 8.17
N LEU A 639 -3.26 0.13 7.94
CA LEU A 639 -2.35 0.83 8.87
C LEU A 639 -2.80 2.25 9.21
N GLY A 640 -3.16 3.06 8.20
CA GLY A 640 -3.54 4.46 8.42
C GLY A 640 -4.85 4.62 9.21
N ASP A 641 -5.81 3.72 9.00
CA ASP A 641 -7.06 3.71 9.77
C ASP A 641 -6.82 3.22 11.20
N ALA A 642 -5.95 2.22 11.37
CA ALA A 642 -5.57 1.71 12.69
C ALA A 642 -4.80 2.75 13.51
N GLU A 643 -3.91 3.53 12.89
CA GLU A 643 -3.20 4.65 13.53
C GLU A 643 -4.17 5.71 14.06
N ALA A 644 -5.20 6.05 13.27
CA ALA A 644 -6.24 6.98 13.69
C ALA A 644 -7.06 6.43 14.88
N GLU A 645 -7.35 5.12 14.88
CA GLU A 645 -8.05 4.48 16.01
C GLU A 645 -7.19 4.43 17.27
N VAL A 646 -5.90 4.09 17.16
CA VAL A 646 -4.98 4.03 18.30
C VAL A 646 -4.77 5.42 18.89
N SER A 647 -4.61 6.45 18.06
CA SER A 647 -4.43 7.83 18.55
C SER A 647 -5.65 8.37 19.30
N VAL A 648 -6.87 8.03 18.86
CA VAL A 648 -8.12 8.53 19.48
C VAL A 648 -8.61 7.62 20.62
N PHE A 649 -8.63 6.30 20.40
CA PHE A 649 -9.23 5.32 21.33
C PHE A 649 -8.20 4.55 22.16
N GLY A 650 -6.91 4.60 21.83
CA GLY A 650 -5.86 3.82 22.48
C GLY A 650 -5.75 4.03 23.98
N LYS A 651 -6.12 5.22 24.48
CA LYS A 651 -6.10 5.55 25.91
C LYS A 651 -7.42 5.27 26.66
N LEU A 652 -8.51 5.04 25.93
CA LEU A 652 -9.87 5.07 26.50
C LEU A 652 -10.61 3.73 26.40
N PHE A 653 -10.44 2.97 25.30
CA PHE A 653 -11.31 1.82 25.00
C PHE A 653 -10.60 0.60 24.39
N MET A 654 -9.33 0.71 23.99
CA MET A 654 -8.63 -0.37 23.29
C MET A 654 -7.89 -1.27 24.29
N LYS A 655 -8.03 -2.60 24.13
CA LYS A 655 -7.24 -3.58 24.90
C LYS A 655 -5.75 -3.36 24.63
N GLY A 656 -4.90 -3.55 25.66
CA GLY A 656 -3.44 -3.42 25.52
C GLY A 656 -2.83 -4.30 24.41
N SER A 657 -3.49 -5.41 24.05
CA SER A 657 -3.11 -6.26 22.91
C SER A 657 -3.24 -5.56 21.55
N CYS A 658 -4.23 -4.67 21.36
CA CYS A 658 -4.41 -3.93 20.12
C CYS A 658 -3.36 -2.83 19.95
N THR A 659 -2.95 -2.16 21.04
CA THR A 659 -1.85 -1.17 21.00
C THR A 659 -0.50 -1.83 20.76
N ARG A 660 -0.24 -2.99 21.39
CA ARG A 660 0.95 -3.80 21.09
C ARG A 660 0.97 -4.25 19.63
N CYS A 661 -0.15 -4.72 19.09
CA CYS A 661 -0.25 -5.10 17.67
C CYS A 661 0.16 -3.95 16.73
N PHE A 662 -0.19 -2.71 17.05
CA PHE A 662 0.22 -1.55 16.24
C PHE A 662 1.73 -1.29 16.31
N GLN A 663 2.34 -1.42 17.49
CA GLN A 663 3.78 -1.25 17.69
C GLN A 663 4.60 -2.31 16.93
N VAL A 664 4.05 -3.51 16.72
CA VAL A 664 4.72 -4.64 16.03
C VAL A 664 4.69 -4.51 14.50
N GLN A 665 3.90 -3.60 13.94
CA GLN A 665 3.68 -3.51 12.48
C GLN A 665 4.94 -3.33 11.64
N PRO A 666 5.93 -2.49 12.03
CA PRO A 666 7.17 -2.35 11.26
C PRO A 666 7.92 -3.68 11.13
N PHE A 667 7.99 -4.45 12.21
CA PHE A 667 8.68 -5.73 12.25
C PHE A 667 7.98 -6.80 11.40
N ILE A 668 6.65 -6.86 11.40
CA ILE A 668 5.93 -7.85 10.56
C ILE A 668 6.21 -7.55 9.07
N GLY A 669 6.43 -6.28 8.70
CA GLY A 669 6.86 -5.93 7.35
C GLY A 669 8.20 -6.58 6.99
N GLN A 670 9.17 -6.44 7.88
CA GLN A 670 10.51 -7.01 7.73
C GLN A 670 10.48 -8.54 7.74
N ILE A 671 9.67 -9.17 8.60
CA ILE A 671 9.52 -10.64 8.61
C ILE A 671 8.95 -11.15 7.29
N THR A 672 7.91 -10.52 6.74
CA THR A 672 7.31 -11.00 5.48
C THR A 672 8.28 -10.94 4.31
N THR A 673 9.20 -9.98 4.30
CA THR A 673 10.21 -9.84 3.26
C THR A 673 11.42 -10.75 3.52
N ALA A 674 11.86 -10.89 4.76
CA ALA A 674 12.88 -11.85 5.16
C ALA A 674 12.44 -13.29 4.87
N ALA A 675 11.16 -13.60 5.09
CA ALA A 675 10.56 -14.89 4.78
C ALA A 675 10.64 -15.23 3.29
N LEU A 676 10.40 -14.26 2.40
CA LEU A 676 10.54 -14.44 0.96
C LEU A 676 11.99 -14.71 0.55
N SER A 677 12.94 -14.00 1.16
CA SER A 677 14.37 -14.21 0.92
C SER A 677 14.80 -15.60 1.39
N ALA A 678 14.47 -15.96 2.63
CA ALA A 678 14.77 -17.26 3.22
C ALA A 678 14.16 -18.39 2.38
N TYR A 679 12.85 -18.36 2.13
CA TYR A 679 12.19 -19.36 1.30
C TYR A 679 12.84 -19.49 -0.07
N GLY A 680 13.11 -18.37 -0.76
CA GLY A 680 13.71 -18.38 -2.09
C GLY A 680 15.13 -18.92 -2.13
N ALA A 681 15.91 -18.70 -1.06
CA ALA A 681 17.27 -19.19 -0.90
C ALA A 681 17.29 -20.69 -0.56
N THR A 682 16.48 -21.10 0.42
CA THR A 682 16.37 -22.49 0.88
C THR A 682 15.86 -23.42 -0.22
N THR A 683 14.81 -23.03 -0.96
CA THR A 683 14.32 -23.85 -2.09
C THR A 683 15.27 -23.85 -3.29
N ALA A 684 15.96 -22.73 -3.56
CA ALA A 684 16.98 -22.71 -4.62
C ALA A 684 18.16 -23.63 -4.31
N CYS A 685 18.56 -23.72 -3.03
CA CYS A 685 19.56 -24.66 -2.56
C CYS A 685 19.07 -26.11 -2.68
N ALA A 686 17.83 -26.39 -2.25
CA ALA A 686 17.25 -27.73 -2.36
C ALA A 686 17.14 -28.23 -3.82
N LEU A 687 16.90 -27.34 -4.79
CA LEU A 687 16.75 -27.66 -6.21
C LEU A 687 18.08 -27.85 -6.97
N LYS A 688 19.22 -27.48 -6.38
CA LYS A 688 20.52 -27.70 -7.01
C LYS A 688 21.00 -29.12 -6.71
N GLU A 689 20.97 -29.99 -7.73
CA GLU A 689 21.54 -31.34 -7.65
C GLU A 689 23.06 -31.28 -7.84
N GLY A 690 23.81 -31.86 -6.89
CA GLY A 690 25.25 -32.10 -7.04
C GLY A 690 26.09 -31.74 -5.80
N THR A 691 26.96 -32.67 -5.39
CA THR A 691 28.17 -32.54 -4.54
C THR A 691 28.07 -32.01 -3.10
N SER A 692 27.09 -31.19 -2.71
CA SER A 692 26.92 -30.73 -1.31
C SER A 692 26.25 -31.74 -0.37
N HIS A 693 26.05 -32.98 -0.82
CA HIS A 693 25.30 -34.01 -0.10
C HIS A 693 25.89 -34.28 1.28
N ASP A 694 27.22 -34.36 1.44
CA ASP A 694 27.86 -34.68 2.72
C ASP A 694 27.66 -33.59 3.79
N LEU A 695 27.70 -32.30 3.42
CA LEU A 695 27.36 -31.18 4.32
C LEU A 695 25.89 -31.24 4.73
N LEU A 696 25.04 -31.47 3.73
CA LEU A 696 23.60 -31.39 3.88
C LEU A 696 23.05 -32.60 4.65
N VAL A 697 23.67 -33.78 4.54
CA VAL A 697 23.43 -34.98 5.36
C VAL A 697 23.73 -34.72 6.84
N ALA A 698 24.85 -34.06 7.15
CA ALA A 698 25.21 -33.71 8.52
C ALA A 698 24.25 -32.67 9.14
N LEU A 699 23.70 -31.76 8.32
CA LEU A 699 22.77 -30.70 8.72
C LEU A 699 21.30 -31.14 8.79
N ALA A 700 20.92 -32.16 8.04
CA ALA A 700 19.54 -32.60 7.89
C ALA A 700 18.77 -32.84 9.22
N PRO A 701 19.32 -33.50 10.26
CA PRO A 701 18.60 -33.65 11.52
C PRO A 701 18.33 -32.31 12.22
N HIS A 702 19.30 -31.39 12.22
CA HIS A 702 19.14 -30.05 12.82
C HIS A 702 18.15 -29.18 12.04
N LEU A 703 18.17 -29.23 10.70
CA LEU A 703 17.19 -28.55 9.86
C LEU A 703 15.77 -29.06 10.12
N ARG A 704 15.60 -30.37 10.32
CA ARG A 704 14.29 -30.95 10.68
C ARG A 704 13.79 -30.43 12.02
N ASP A 705 14.65 -30.40 13.04
CA ASP A 705 14.28 -29.89 14.37
C ASP A 705 13.97 -28.39 14.34
N LEU A 706 14.73 -27.61 13.57
CA LEU A 706 14.45 -26.20 13.29
C LEU A 706 13.06 -26.00 12.66
N GLY A 707 12.70 -26.83 11.66
CA GLY A 707 11.37 -26.79 11.04
C GLY A 707 10.24 -27.06 12.04
N ILE A 708 10.43 -28.00 12.97
CA ILE A 708 9.44 -28.30 14.03
C ILE A 708 9.34 -27.13 15.02
N ALA A 709 10.47 -26.54 15.42
CA ALA A 709 10.50 -25.38 16.31
C ALA A 709 9.79 -24.17 15.68
N LEU A 710 10.03 -23.91 14.39
CA LEU A 710 9.38 -22.85 13.62
C LEU A 710 7.87 -23.01 13.57
N GLY A 711 7.36 -24.22 13.30
CA GLY A 711 5.91 -24.49 13.29
C GLY A 711 5.27 -24.19 14.66
N ARG A 712 5.88 -24.65 15.75
CA ARG A 712 5.41 -24.39 17.11
C ARG A 712 5.47 -22.90 17.48
N SER A 713 6.54 -22.19 17.13
CA SER A 713 6.63 -20.74 17.36
C SER A 713 5.61 -19.97 16.52
N GLY A 714 5.40 -20.36 15.27
CA GLY A 714 4.40 -19.78 14.36
C GLY A 714 2.98 -19.89 14.89
N GLU A 715 2.58 -21.09 15.33
CA GLU A 715 1.27 -21.30 15.96
C GLU A 715 1.09 -20.47 17.23
N ARG A 716 2.13 -20.36 18.07
CA ARG A 716 2.12 -19.55 19.29
C ARG A 716 1.96 -18.05 18.98
N MET A 717 2.75 -17.51 18.05
CA MET A 717 2.63 -16.10 17.64
C MET A 717 1.30 -15.82 16.96
N PHE A 718 0.82 -16.74 16.11
CA PHE A 718 -0.51 -16.66 15.53
C PHE A 718 -1.59 -16.59 16.61
N ALA A 719 -1.56 -17.49 17.60
CA ALA A 719 -2.52 -17.51 18.69
C ALA A 719 -2.41 -16.28 19.60
N GLY A 720 -1.20 -15.85 19.95
CA GLY A 720 -0.94 -14.67 20.78
C GLY A 720 -1.46 -13.38 20.14
N LEU A 721 -1.21 -13.20 18.84
CA LEU A 721 -1.75 -12.07 18.08
C LEU A 721 -3.24 -12.24 17.76
N ALA A 722 -3.75 -13.41 17.39
CA ALA A 722 -5.15 -13.56 16.97
C ALA A 722 -6.14 -13.53 18.15
N ASN A 723 -5.79 -14.19 19.26
CA ASN A 723 -6.70 -14.36 20.40
C ASN A 723 -6.46 -13.32 21.50
N GLY A 724 -5.33 -12.61 21.47
CA GLY A 724 -4.97 -11.62 22.49
C GLY A 724 -4.91 -12.23 23.90
N GLU A 725 -4.71 -13.55 24.00
CA GLU A 725 -4.51 -14.23 25.27
C GLU A 725 -3.15 -13.80 25.81
N ASP A 726 -3.14 -13.31 27.05
CA ASP A 726 -1.92 -13.25 27.86
C ASP A 726 -1.48 -14.71 28.08
N SER A 727 -0.76 -15.27 27.12
CA SER A 727 -0.06 -16.55 27.23
C SER A 727 1.11 -16.43 28.21
N ARG A 728 0.91 -15.78 29.36
CA ARG A 728 1.86 -15.56 30.45
C ARG A 728 2.33 -16.86 31.13
N ARG A 729 2.11 -18.05 30.54
CA ARG A 729 2.26 -19.32 31.28
C ARG A 729 2.81 -20.52 30.54
N ILE A 730 3.52 -20.35 29.44
CA ILE A 730 4.45 -21.40 29.00
C ILE A 730 5.79 -20.74 28.74
N TRP A 731 6.71 -20.96 29.67
CA TRP A 731 8.08 -20.47 29.63
C TRP A 731 8.69 -20.71 28.25
N LEU A 732 9.31 -19.66 27.69
CA LEU A 732 10.13 -19.72 26.49
C LEU A 732 11.25 -20.75 26.75
N ASN A 733 11.34 -21.75 25.89
CA ASN A 733 12.67 -22.11 25.42
C ASN A 733 12.85 -21.39 24.08
N ASP A 734 14.03 -20.82 23.92
CA ASP A 734 14.58 -20.26 22.68
C ASP A 734 14.73 -21.34 21.59
N ASP A 735 13.72 -22.19 21.34
CA ASP A 735 13.84 -23.38 20.52
C ASP A 735 14.27 -23.02 19.08
N VAL A 736 13.70 -21.97 18.46
CA VAL A 736 14.02 -21.61 17.07
C VAL A 736 15.44 -21.05 16.94
N HIS A 737 15.83 -20.12 17.81
CA HIS A 737 17.16 -19.52 17.79
C HIS A 737 18.24 -20.54 18.16
N VAL A 738 18.00 -21.38 19.18
CA VAL A 738 18.91 -22.45 19.59
C VAL A 738 19.06 -23.50 18.49
N GLU A 739 17.98 -23.95 17.85
CA GLU A 739 18.10 -24.89 16.73
C GLU A 739 18.81 -24.24 15.52
N MET A 740 18.65 -22.94 15.29
CA MET A 740 19.41 -22.25 14.24
C MET A 740 20.92 -22.17 14.57
N LEU A 741 21.27 -21.87 15.83
CA LEU A 741 22.66 -21.90 16.27
C LEU A 741 23.24 -23.30 16.10
N ARG A 742 22.50 -24.37 16.43
CA ARG A 742 22.94 -25.75 16.20
C ARG A 742 23.14 -26.06 14.72
N CYS A 743 22.29 -25.54 13.83
CA CYS A 743 22.52 -25.64 12.38
C CYS A 743 23.82 -24.94 11.97
N LEU A 744 24.09 -23.74 12.49
CA LEU A 744 25.32 -22.99 12.17
C LEU A 744 26.57 -23.70 12.73
N ASP A 745 26.52 -24.16 13.98
CA ASP A 745 27.61 -24.91 14.63
C ASP A 745 27.92 -26.21 13.87
N ALA A 746 26.88 -26.97 13.49
CA ALA A 746 27.03 -28.19 12.71
C ALA A 746 27.62 -27.92 11.31
N PHE A 747 27.20 -26.82 10.66
CA PHE A 747 27.77 -26.40 9.37
C PHE A 747 29.26 -26.04 9.51
N GLU A 748 29.62 -25.25 10.53
CA GLU A 748 31.01 -24.88 10.79
C GLU A 748 31.89 -26.07 11.14
N GLU A 749 31.42 -26.98 12.01
CA GLU A 749 32.16 -28.16 12.41
C GLU A 749 32.39 -29.10 11.22
N THR A 750 31.37 -29.34 10.41
CA THR A 750 31.49 -30.15 9.19
C THR A 750 32.44 -29.51 8.17
N ARG A 751 32.35 -28.18 8.00
CA ARG A 751 33.26 -27.43 7.14
C ARG A 751 34.72 -27.49 7.64
N ARG A 752 34.95 -27.36 8.95
CA ARG A 752 36.29 -27.51 9.56
C ARG A 752 36.83 -28.92 9.38
N CYS A 753 36.01 -29.95 9.58
CA CYS A 753 36.39 -31.35 9.39
C CYS A 753 36.79 -31.63 7.94
N MET A 754 36.03 -31.10 6.95
CA MET A 754 36.39 -31.24 5.54
C MET A 754 37.66 -30.48 5.16
N LEU A 755 37.81 -29.25 5.64
CA LEU A 755 39.04 -28.47 5.42
C LEU A 755 40.26 -29.13 6.09
N GLY A 756 40.09 -29.71 7.27
CA GLY A 756 41.12 -30.46 7.99
C GLY A 756 41.51 -31.77 7.29
N ALA A 757 40.53 -32.51 6.78
CA ALA A 757 40.77 -33.73 5.99
C ALA A 757 41.50 -33.41 4.66
N ALA A 758 41.10 -32.33 3.98
CA ALA A 758 41.78 -31.85 2.77
C ALA A 758 43.22 -31.38 3.07
N ALA A 759 43.45 -30.67 4.18
CA ALA A 759 44.78 -30.25 4.61
C ALA A 759 45.68 -31.45 4.98
N ALA A 760 45.12 -32.46 5.65
CA ALA A 760 45.82 -33.70 5.97
C ALA A 760 46.17 -34.50 4.70
N ALA A 761 45.26 -34.55 3.72
CA ALA A 761 45.50 -35.18 2.42
C ALA A 761 46.59 -34.44 1.61
N ALA A 762 46.56 -33.10 1.60
CA ALA A 762 47.58 -32.28 0.95
C ALA A 762 48.96 -32.42 1.62
N ALA A 763 49.00 -32.48 2.96
CA ALA A 763 50.23 -32.73 3.72
C ALA A 763 50.77 -34.16 3.47
N ALA A 764 49.89 -35.15 3.35
CA ALA A 764 50.27 -36.52 3.00
C ALA A 764 50.80 -36.61 1.55
N ALA A 765 50.22 -35.88 0.60
CA ALA A 765 50.71 -35.79 -0.77
C ALA A 765 52.08 -35.08 -0.84
N ALA A 766 52.27 -34.01 -0.07
CA ALA A 766 53.56 -33.32 0.04
C ALA A 766 54.63 -34.19 0.71
N ALA A 767 54.27 -35.00 1.70
CA ALA A 767 55.17 -35.97 2.34
C ALA A 767 55.49 -37.18 1.43
N GLY A 768 54.57 -37.57 0.53
CA GLY A 768 54.76 -38.64 -0.45
C GLY A 768 55.64 -38.27 -1.65
N GLY A 769 55.80 -36.98 -1.96
CA GLY A 769 56.63 -36.49 -3.07
C GLY A 769 58.15 -36.50 -2.83
N GLY A 770 58.61 -36.95 -1.66
CA GLY A 770 60.02 -36.92 -1.23
C GLY A 770 60.88 -38.14 -1.60
N GLY A 771 60.35 -39.15 -2.31
CA GLY A 771 61.10 -40.38 -2.58
C GLY A 771 60.86 -40.95 -3.97
N GLY A 772 61.74 -40.65 -4.93
CA GLY A 772 61.71 -41.34 -6.23
C GLY A 772 62.43 -40.64 -7.38
N ALA A 773 63.69 -40.25 -7.22
CA ALA A 773 64.55 -39.90 -8.36
C ALA A 773 65.33 -41.15 -8.81
N ALA A 774 64.80 -41.90 -9.80
CA ALA A 774 65.57 -42.58 -10.85
C ALA A 774 64.69 -43.43 -11.79
N ALA A 775 64.86 -43.18 -13.09
CA ALA A 775 64.69 -44.08 -14.23
C ALA A 775 63.37 -44.11 -15.04
N ALA A 776 63.55 -43.79 -16.33
CA ALA A 776 62.91 -44.29 -17.55
C ALA A 776 61.60 -43.62 -18.01
N GLY A 777 61.64 -43.17 -19.28
CA GLY A 777 60.60 -42.40 -19.94
C GLY A 777 59.38 -43.20 -20.40
N GLY A 778 58.33 -42.45 -20.74
CA GLY A 778 57.10 -42.96 -21.34
C GLY A 778 55.97 -41.99 -21.06
N GLY A 779 55.39 -41.40 -22.12
CA GLY A 779 54.37 -40.37 -22.00
C GLY A 779 53.07 -40.83 -21.35
N GLY A 780 52.36 -39.87 -20.77
CA GLY A 780 50.97 -40.02 -20.30
C GLY A 780 50.82 -39.77 -18.80
N GLU A 781 50.78 -38.50 -18.38
CA GLU A 781 50.20 -38.12 -17.08
C GLU A 781 49.99 -36.59 -17.05
N SER A 782 48.80 -36.16 -17.47
CA SER A 782 48.29 -34.80 -17.23
C SER A 782 46.82 -34.81 -16.77
N THR A 783 46.25 -35.98 -16.44
CA THR A 783 44.82 -36.13 -16.13
C THR A 783 44.50 -36.14 -14.63
N SER A 784 45.44 -36.46 -13.75
CA SER A 784 45.15 -36.57 -12.30
C SER A 784 45.17 -35.22 -11.55
N ARG A 785 45.86 -34.21 -12.08
CA ARG A 785 45.94 -32.86 -11.49
C ARG A 785 44.77 -31.97 -11.90
N ASP A 786 44.29 -32.13 -13.14
CA ASP A 786 43.08 -31.46 -13.65
C ASP A 786 41.81 -32.00 -12.96
N GLU A 787 41.73 -33.29 -12.64
CA GLU A 787 40.58 -33.86 -11.93
C GLU A 787 40.45 -33.40 -10.47
N THR A 788 41.57 -33.13 -9.78
CA THR A 788 41.54 -32.62 -8.39
C THR A 788 41.30 -31.11 -8.30
N GLU A 789 41.73 -30.33 -9.30
CA GLU A 789 41.38 -28.91 -9.41
C GLU A 789 39.89 -28.73 -9.80
N ALA A 790 39.38 -29.52 -10.75
CA ALA A 790 37.97 -29.50 -11.14
C ALA A 790 37.01 -29.92 -10.01
N LEU A 791 37.37 -30.94 -9.20
CA LEU A 791 36.63 -31.33 -8.00
C LEU A 791 36.68 -30.27 -6.88
N SER A 792 37.66 -29.37 -6.89
CA SER A 792 37.77 -28.29 -5.90
C SER A 792 36.94 -27.04 -6.26
N ASP A 793 36.77 -26.76 -7.56
CA ASP A 793 35.98 -25.63 -8.07
C ASP A 793 34.47 -25.86 -7.95
N ASP A 794 33.97 -27.07 -8.23
CA ASP A 794 32.54 -27.40 -8.10
C ASP A 794 32.10 -27.45 -6.63
N ASN A 795 32.92 -28.02 -5.73
CA ASN A 795 32.61 -28.08 -4.29
C ASN A 795 32.57 -26.68 -3.62
N ALA A 796 33.37 -25.72 -4.10
CA ALA A 796 33.37 -24.35 -3.57
C ALA A 796 32.13 -23.55 -4.00
N ALA A 797 31.66 -23.76 -5.25
CA ALA A 797 30.47 -23.11 -5.79
C ALA A 797 29.17 -23.61 -5.12
N ASP A 798 29.10 -24.87 -4.70
CA ASP A 798 27.88 -25.43 -4.09
C ASP A 798 27.79 -25.18 -2.58
N ALA A 799 28.92 -25.18 -1.86
CA ALA A 799 29.01 -24.71 -0.47
C ALA A 799 28.59 -23.24 -0.31
N SER A 800 28.79 -22.41 -1.34
CA SER A 800 28.32 -21.01 -1.37
C SER A 800 26.79 -20.92 -1.29
N SER A 801 26.07 -21.78 -2.03
CA SER A 801 24.60 -21.76 -2.08
C SER A 801 23.94 -22.21 -0.76
N LEU A 802 24.52 -23.20 -0.09
CA LEU A 802 24.08 -23.65 1.23
C LEU A 802 24.37 -22.58 2.29
N SER A 803 25.53 -21.91 2.22
CA SER A 803 25.86 -20.80 3.12
C SER A 803 24.92 -19.61 2.96
N TYR A 804 24.51 -19.28 1.74
CA TYR A 804 23.53 -18.24 1.44
C TYR A 804 22.13 -18.59 1.96
N ALA A 805 21.73 -19.85 1.84
CA ALA A 805 20.47 -20.34 2.39
C ALA A 805 20.45 -20.30 3.93
N LEU A 806 21.52 -20.75 4.59
CA LEU A 806 21.66 -20.71 6.04
C LEU A 806 21.72 -19.27 6.57
N TYR A 807 22.46 -18.37 5.92
CA TYR A 807 22.50 -16.97 6.34
C TYR A 807 21.15 -16.25 6.11
N SER A 808 20.44 -16.55 5.01
CA SER A 808 19.07 -16.04 4.81
C SER A 808 18.11 -16.51 5.91
N LEU A 809 18.20 -17.79 6.31
CA LEU A 809 17.44 -18.34 7.42
C LEU A 809 17.81 -17.68 8.74
N HIS A 810 19.09 -17.40 8.98
CA HIS A 810 19.58 -16.72 10.16
C HIS A 810 18.99 -15.30 10.27
N LEU A 811 19.08 -14.51 9.20
CA LEU A 811 18.50 -13.17 9.16
C LEU A 811 16.99 -13.17 9.41
N PHE A 812 16.27 -14.17 8.89
CA PHE A 812 14.85 -14.35 9.17
C PHE A 812 14.59 -14.68 10.65
N ILE A 813 15.40 -15.58 11.25
CA ILE A 813 15.24 -16.02 12.63
C ILE A 813 15.59 -14.91 13.64
N GLU A 814 16.53 -14.02 13.32
CA GLU A 814 16.77 -12.81 14.12
C GLU A 814 15.54 -11.89 14.17
N GLU A 815 14.90 -11.64 13.02
CA GLU A 815 13.67 -10.84 12.97
C GLU A 815 12.53 -11.54 13.70
N TRP A 816 12.44 -12.86 13.52
CA TRP A 816 11.48 -13.71 14.20
C TRP A 816 11.61 -13.64 15.71
N ASN A 817 12.84 -13.76 16.22
CA ASN A 817 13.16 -13.65 17.64
C ASN A 817 12.85 -12.25 18.19
N SER A 818 13.13 -11.20 17.41
CA SER A 818 12.83 -9.81 17.79
C SER A 818 11.32 -9.58 17.97
N ILE A 819 10.47 -10.19 17.12
CA ILE A 819 9.02 -10.14 17.30
C ILE A 819 8.57 -11.04 18.46
N GLU A 820 9.10 -12.24 18.59
CA GLU A 820 8.73 -13.18 19.66
C GLU A 820 9.05 -12.57 21.04
N THR A 821 10.23 -11.97 21.20
CA THR A 821 10.63 -11.23 22.41
C THR A 821 9.79 -9.98 22.63
N PHE A 822 9.42 -9.22 21.59
CA PHE A 822 8.53 -8.07 21.78
C PHE A 822 7.11 -8.48 22.21
N LEU A 823 6.58 -9.57 21.64
CA LEU A 823 5.22 -10.02 21.93
C LEU A 823 5.10 -10.69 23.31
N PHE A 824 6.14 -11.39 23.76
CA PHE A 824 6.09 -12.25 24.95
C PHE A 824 7.12 -11.91 26.05
N GLY A 825 8.06 -10.99 25.81
CA GLY A 825 9.04 -10.53 26.79
C GLY A 825 8.42 -9.64 27.87
N ASP A 826 8.88 -9.80 29.11
CA ASP A 826 8.41 -9.04 30.28
C ASP A 826 9.17 -7.70 30.49
N ASP A 827 10.11 -7.35 29.61
CA ASP A 827 11.00 -6.20 29.84
C ASP A 827 10.39 -4.85 29.50
N HIS A 828 10.27 -4.01 30.53
CA HIS A 828 9.91 -2.60 30.43
C HIS A 828 10.91 -1.75 29.61
N ASP A 829 12.10 -2.28 29.30
CA ASP A 829 13.17 -1.58 28.57
C ASP A 829 13.08 -1.71 27.03
N THR A 830 12.51 -2.78 26.49
CA THR A 830 12.30 -2.93 25.02
C THR A 830 11.23 -1.98 24.48
N VAL A 831 10.26 -1.60 25.32
CA VAL A 831 9.28 -0.55 25.04
C VAL A 831 9.95 0.83 24.88
N ARG A 832 11.10 1.05 25.52
CA ARG A 832 11.88 2.30 25.48
C ARG A 832 12.70 2.46 24.19
N GLU A 833 13.25 1.37 23.66
CA GLU A 833 13.93 1.38 22.35
C GLU A 833 12.95 1.66 21.19
N VAL A 834 11.72 1.17 21.28
CA VAL A 834 10.67 1.48 20.29
C VAL A 834 10.16 2.93 20.43
N GLU A 835 10.12 3.53 21.63
CA GLU A 835 9.86 4.97 21.77
C GLU A 835 10.93 5.84 21.10
N LEU A 836 12.20 5.39 21.07
CA LEU A 836 13.28 6.06 20.37
C LEU A 836 13.20 5.90 18.85
N HIS A 837 12.86 4.70 18.35
CA HIS A 837 12.66 4.47 16.90
C HIS A 837 11.36 5.04 16.34
N THR A 838 10.29 5.13 17.13
CA THR A 838 9.03 5.79 16.71
C THR A 838 9.10 7.32 16.81
N ARG A 839 9.96 7.88 17.68
CA ARG A 839 10.28 9.32 17.67
C ARG A 839 11.18 9.75 16.51
N ALA A 840 11.85 8.83 15.83
CA ALA A 840 12.60 9.09 14.61
C ALA A 840 11.71 9.24 13.36
N VAL A 841 10.38 9.18 13.48
CA VAL A 841 9.47 9.72 12.48
C VAL A 841 9.55 11.25 12.56
N PRO A 842 9.94 11.97 11.49
CA PRO A 842 10.18 13.40 11.58
C PRO A 842 8.89 14.10 11.99
N GLN A 843 8.92 14.75 13.16
CA GLN A 843 7.99 15.81 13.51
C GLN A 843 8.14 16.91 12.45
N LEU A 844 7.24 16.91 11.47
CA LEU A 844 6.99 18.05 10.60
C LEU A 844 6.36 19.17 11.44
N SER A 845 7.18 19.88 12.20
CA SER A 845 6.84 21.21 12.72
C SER A 845 8.08 22.09 12.76
N SER A 846 8.07 23.06 11.86
CA SER A 846 8.80 24.33 11.81
C SER A 846 9.75 24.46 10.62
N SER A 847 9.36 25.33 9.70
CA SER A 847 10.21 25.97 8.71
C SER A 847 11.49 26.53 9.35
N PRO A 848 12.67 26.40 8.73
CA PRO A 848 13.84 27.12 9.16
C PRO A 848 13.72 28.57 8.68
N THR A 849 13.33 29.48 9.57
CA THR A 849 13.65 30.89 9.39
C THR A 849 15.03 31.16 9.98
N SER A 850 15.88 31.71 9.12
CA SER A 850 17.16 32.39 9.38
C SER A 850 18.38 31.56 9.84
N VAL A 851 19.39 31.67 8.98
CA VAL A 851 20.82 31.54 9.22
C VAL A 851 21.26 32.53 10.30
N ALA A 852 21.76 32.04 11.44
CA ALA A 852 22.82 32.65 12.26
C ALA A 852 23.16 31.75 13.46
N ASP A 853 24.46 31.64 13.72
CA ASP A 853 25.11 31.23 14.98
C ASP A 853 25.31 29.73 15.28
N VAL A 854 26.47 29.30 14.79
CA VAL A 854 27.46 28.40 15.38
C VAL A 854 27.67 28.64 16.90
N GLU A 855 28.09 27.57 17.59
CA GLU A 855 28.82 27.50 18.88
C GLU A 855 28.06 27.04 20.16
N THR A 856 28.53 25.87 20.64
CA THR A 856 28.80 25.46 22.04
C THR A 856 27.79 24.63 22.87
N CYS A 857 28.34 23.49 23.32
CA CYS A 857 28.21 22.83 24.63
C CYS A 857 27.12 21.76 24.86
N ASP A 858 27.59 20.50 24.80
CA ASP A 858 27.73 19.56 25.92
C ASP A 858 26.62 19.50 26.99
N GLY A 859 26.06 18.28 27.16
CA GLY A 859 25.80 17.76 28.50
C GLY A 859 24.50 16.95 28.74
N PHE A 860 24.69 15.63 28.94
CA PHE A 860 23.93 14.70 29.84
C PHE A 860 22.54 14.19 29.42
N ARG A 861 22.34 12.86 29.23
CA ARG A 861 22.11 11.74 30.21
C ARG A 861 20.90 12.03 31.13
N VAL A 862 19.80 11.26 31.20
CA VAL A 862 19.51 9.81 31.08
C VAL A 862 18.18 9.59 30.35
#